data_AF-A0A1G4IRM7-F1
#
_entry.id   AF-A0A1G4IRM7-F1
#
_cell.length_a   1.000
_cell.length_b   1.000
_cell.length_c   1.000
_cell.angle_alpha   90.00
_cell.angle_beta   90.00
_cell.angle_gamma   90.00
#
_symmetry.space_group_name_H-M   'P 1'
#
loop_
_entity.id
_entity.type
_entity.pdbx_description
1 polymer ?
#
loop_
_entity_poly.entity_id
_entity_poly.type
_entity_poly.pdbx_seq_one_letter_code
_entity_poly.pdbx_strand_id
1 'polypeptide(L)'
;MTKEEAIFRSADMTYVQLYIPLELSRDVVSLLGNLGNVMFRDLNADLSAFQRGYVSQIRKFDDMERLSANMERIAQKYSRETWKYTVHSDLDNSTQHPSISMLLATMQTHSLDTVSDIAAEIVEFEARVRQLDDSLKSLHSRLNQLIEHRQTAYESHRYLEVNPGLAGRVAADARGPRLSGDDLLFDDDVISETLSDAFSFDEGGANNDTNNAASARRPQMTSADLEEGFRHQTTIVGSIERTKVETLNKILFRILRGNLFFHNIPIREPLLVGEETVDKDCFIVFTHGEVLLKKVRKVVESLNGKIFPSNDGSSTIHTLNAQITDLQQICQTTEQTLYTELLIVADQLPMWKAVVRREKLIYATLNLFREESQGLVAEGWVPSNELMAVSSALKDHSEHIGSENTAVISVIMTNRKPPTYHRTNKFTQSFQAIVDAYGVATYKEVNPGLATIVTFPFMFAIMFGDTGHGAILFMVGLYLVLNERELSRATNGEIFDMAFSGRYVILLMGFFSIYTGLLYNDIFSLSMTFFKSGWKWPSNFQPGDAIEAIRTGTYPFGIDFAWHGTENNLIFTNSYKMKLSVLMGFIHMTYSLLFSLVNYRFFHSKIDIIGNFIPGLIFMQSIFGYLTWAIIYKWSKDWVKDEKVAPGLLNMLINMFLAPGVVDEPLFRGQAFLQVIFLLAALVCVPWLLLYKPLALRAQNKRALSQGYQSVNEQAVNESILEFQENAGDGVIVTDYHGEHSDEFDFGDVVIHQVIHTIEFCLNSISHTASYLRLWALSLAHAQLSSVLWSMTIANAFSSKNSGSPLAVAKVVFLFGMWFVLTVCILVMMEGTSAMLHSLRLHWVEAMSKFFEGEGYPYEPFTFKHLDQLEG
;
A
#
# COMPACT_ATOMS: atom_id res chain seq x y z
N MET A 1 -28.52 -21.90 -19.76
CA MET A 1 -28.92 -20.98 -18.69
C MET A 1 -28.09 -19.71 -18.83
N THR A 2 -28.75 -18.59 -19.16
CA THR A 2 -28.13 -17.27 -19.23
C THR A 2 -27.75 -16.85 -17.81
N LYS A 3 -26.45 -16.83 -17.48
CA LYS A 3 -25.97 -16.29 -16.20
C LYS A 3 -26.43 -14.83 -16.11
N GLU A 4 -27.11 -14.46 -15.03
CA GLU A 4 -27.52 -13.07 -14.83
C GLU A 4 -26.31 -12.14 -14.78
N GLU A 5 -26.39 -11.06 -15.55
CA GLU A 5 -25.41 -9.99 -15.62
C GLU A 5 -25.63 -9.04 -14.44
N ALA A 6 -25.09 -9.41 -13.28
CA ALA A 6 -25.23 -8.67 -12.01
C ALA A 6 -24.35 -7.40 -11.95
N ILE A 7 -24.49 -6.51 -12.95
CA ILE A 7 -23.76 -5.23 -13.03
C ILE A 7 -24.63 -4.04 -12.66
N PHE A 8 -25.91 -4.02 -13.06
CA PHE A 8 -26.84 -2.91 -12.76
C PHE A 8 -27.32 -2.94 -11.32
N ARG A 9 -27.51 -4.15 -10.76
CA ARG A 9 -27.81 -4.42 -9.35
C ARG A 9 -26.93 -5.56 -8.87
N SER A 10 -26.86 -5.76 -7.56
CA SER A 10 -26.17 -6.91 -6.97
C SER A 10 -26.80 -8.23 -7.40
N ALA A 11 -26.02 -9.31 -7.37
CA ALA A 11 -26.51 -10.65 -7.62
C ALA A 11 -27.49 -11.12 -6.52
N ASP A 12 -28.43 -11.99 -6.90
CA ASP A 12 -29.37 -12.59 -5.95
C ASP A 12 -28.67 -13.62 -5.07
N MET A 13 -28.64 -13.36 -3.76
CA MET A 13 -28.03 -14.20 -2.74
C MET A 13 -29.06 -15.11 -2.07
N THR A 14 -28.64 -16.34 -1.80
CA THR A 14 -29.36 -17.33 -1.00
C THR A 14 -28.56 -17.62 0.27
N TYR A 15 -29.26 -17.69 1.40
CA TYR A 15 -28.67 -18.13 2.66
C TYR A 15 -28.78 -19.65 2.75
N VAL A 16 -27.64 -20.32 2.95
CA VAL A 16 -27.56 -21.77 2.99
C VAL A 16 -26.96 -22.23 4.31
N GLN A 17 -27.46 -23.36 4.79
CA GLN A 17 -26.89 -24.11 5.89
C GLN A 17 -26.35 -25.43 5.34
N LEU A 18 -25.12 -25.75 5.70
CA LEU A 18 -24.46 -26.99 5.36
C LEU A 18 -24.28 -27.82 6.64
N TYR A 19 -24.76 -29.04 6.61
CA TYR A 19 -24.45 -30.06 7.62
C TYR A 19 -23.33 -30.93 7.09
N ILE A 20 -22.19 -30.91 7.78
CA ILE A 20 -20.95 -31.57 7.35
C ILE A 20 -20.55 -32.62 8.40
N PRO A 21 -20.47 -33.91 8.05
CA PRO A 21 -19.94 -34.94 8.95
C PRO A 21 -18.50 -34.63 9.37
N LEU A 22 -18.14 -34.92 10.63
CA LEU A 22 -16.81 -34.60 11.18
C LEU A 22 -15.67 -35.24 10.37
N GLU A 23 -15.87 -36.47 9.89
CA GLU A 23 -14.90 -37.24 9.09
C GLU A 23 -14.57 -36.58 7.74
N LEU A 24 -15.54 -35.87 7.15
CA LEU A 24 -15.42 -35.23 5.83
C LEU A 24 -15.18 -33.71 5.92
N SER A 25 -15.12 -33.16 7.13
CA SER A 25 -15.07 -31.72 7.39
C SER A 25 -13.95 -31.01 6.63
N ARG A 26 -12.72 -31.52 6.71
CA ARG A 26 -11.56 -30.96 6.02
C ARG A 26 -11.68 -31.02 4.49
N ASP A 27 -12.11 -32.17 3.96
CA ASP A 27 -12.17 -32.40 2.52
C ASP A 27 -13.29 -31.58 1.87
N VAL A 28 -14.44 -31.49 2.53
CA VAL A 28 -15.56 -30.64 2.11
C VAL A 28 -15.17 -29.17 2.12
N VAL A 29 -14.48 -28.68 3.16
CA VAL A 29 -14.01 -27.29 3.16
C VAL A 29 -12.98 -27.06 2.06
N SER A 30 -12.05 -27.99 1.83
CA SER A 30 -11.11 -27.90 0.71
C SER A 30 -11.84 -27.84 -0.65
N LEU A 31 -12.90 -28.63 -0.84
CA LEU A 31 -13.73 -28.56 -2.04
C LEU A 31 -14.41 -27.19 -2.19
N LEU A 32 -15.01 -26.69 -1.11
CA LEU A 32 -15.70 -25.39 -1.11
C LEU A 32 -14.72 -24.24 -1.39
N GLY A 33 -13.48 -24.31 -0.90
CA GLY A 33 -12.43 -23.33 -1.18
C GLY A 33 -11.92 -23.37 -2.63
N ASN A 34 -11.92 -24.56 -3.26
CA ASN A 34 -11.62 -24.69 -4.68
C ASN A 34 -12.72 -24.10 -5.57
N LEU A 35 -13.99 -24.24 -5.15
CA LEU A 35 -15.12 -23.64 -5.86
C LEU A 35 -15.12 -22.11 -5.74
N GLY A 36 -14.90 -21.57 -4.53
CA GLY A 36 -14.83 -20.12 -4.33
C GLY A 36 -16.17 -19.40 -4.37
N ASN A 37 -17.27 -20.09 -4.04
CA ASN A 37 -18.64 -19.57 -4.22
C ASN A 37 -19.44 -19.46 -2.91
N VAL A 38 -18.84 -19.73 -1.75
CA VAL A 38 -19.53 -19.67 -0.46
C VAL A 38 -18.83 -18.68 0.45
N MET A 39 -19.58 -17.71 0.97
CA MET A 39 -19.11 -16.80 2.02
C MET A 39 -19.64 -17.30 3.37
N PHE A 40 -18.76 -17.84 4.21
CA PHE A 40 -19.15 -18.35 5.53
C PHE A 40 -19.35 -17.21 6.53
N ARG A 41 -20.32 -17.40 7.41
CA ARG A 41 -20.54 -16.52 8.57
C ARG A 41 -19.94 -17.16 9.82
N ASP A 42 -19.43 -16.32 10.71
CA ASP A 42 -19.03 -16.76 12.06
C ASP A 42 -20.28 -17.09 12.90
N LEU A 43 -20.47 -18.37 13.20
CA LEU A 43 -21.54 -18.86 14.09
C LEU A 43 -21.14 -18.84 15.56
N ASN A 44 -19.85 -18.59 15.84
CA ASN A 44 -19.21 -18.67 17.15
C ASN A 44 -18.70 -17.29 17.60
N ALA A 45 -19.42 -16.22 17.27
CA ALA A 45 -19.05 -14.85 17.61
C ALA A 45 -18.95 -14.61 19.14
N ASP A 46 -19.73 -15.36 19.93
CA ASP A 46 -19.75 -15.27 21.39
C ASP A 46 -18.53 -15.93 22.07
N LEU A 47 -17.79 -16.78 21.34
CA LEU A 47 -16.64 -17.50 21.87
C LEU A 47 -15.35 -16.72 21.65
N SER A 48 -14.54 -16.62 22.70
CA SER A 48 -13.20 -16.04 22.59
C SER A 48 -12.30 -16.88 21.67
N ALA A 49 -11.31 -16.24 21.03
CA ALA A 49 -10.42 -16.89 20.08
C ALA A 49 -9.70 -18.15 20.63
N PHE A 50 -9.51 -18.28 21.95
CA PHE A 50 -8.88 -19.44 22.58
C PHE A 50 -9.83 -20.60 22.90
N GLN A 51 -11.12 -20.31 23.00
CA GLN A 51 -12.15 -21.30 23.34
C GLN A 51 -12.67 -22.05 22.12
N ARG A 52 -12.28 -21.63 20.91
CA ARG A 52 -12.70 -22.29 19.68
C ARG A 52 -11.96 -23.62 19.46
N GLY A 53 -12.59 -24.59 18.80
CA GLY A 53 -12.11 -25.98 18.72
C GLY A 53 -10.77 -26.16 18.00
N TYR A 54 -10.56 -25.46 16.88
CA TYR A 54 -9.42 -25.71 15.96
C TYR A 54 -8.17 -24.84 16.24
N VAL A 55 -8.08 -24.21 17.42
CA VAL A 55 -6.99 -23.29 17.77
C VAL A 55 -5.62 -23.98 17.79
N SER A 56 -5.57 -25.24 18.23
CA SER A 56 -4.31 -25.98 18.31
C SER A 56 -3.69 -26.21 16.92
N GLN A 57 -4.53 -26.49 15.93
CA GLN A 57 -4.14 -26.70 14.55
C GLN A 57 -3.69 -25.40 13.91
N ILE A 58 -4.44 -24.30 14.12
CA ILE A 58 -4.07 -22.98 13.62
C ILE A 58 -2.69 -22.56 14.15
N ARG A 59 -2.43 -22.72 15.45
CA ARG A 59 -1.12 -22.42 16.05
C ARG A 59 0.02 -23.23 15.44
N LYS A 60 -0.22 -24.52 15.14
CA LYS A 60 0.78 -25.38 14.49
C LYS A 60 1.17 -24.82 13.12
N PHE A 61 0.20 -24.37 12.32
CA PHE A 61 0.48 -23.79 11.00
C PHE A 61 1.02 -22.35 11.08
N ASP A 62 0.66 -21.57 12.09
CA ASP A 62 1.28 -20.27 12.37
C ASP A 62 2.77 -20.41 12.70
N ASP A 63 3.13 -21.42 13.52
CA ASP A 63 4.52 -21.74 13.81
C ASP A 63 5.27 -22.15 12.54
N MET A 64 4.66 -22.94 11.65
CA MET A 64 5.25 -23.33 10.36
C MET A 64 5.42 -22.15 9.40
N GLU A 65 4.45 -21.25 9.36
CA GLU A 65 4.56 -20.02 8.57
C GLU A 65 5.74 -19.18 9.08
N ARG A 66 5.88 -19.02 10.39
CA ARG A 66 7.04 -18.33 11.01
C ARG A 66 8.37 -19.00 10.66
N LEU A 67 8.44 -20.33 10.69
CA LEU A 67 9.65 -21.08 10.32
C LEU A 67 10.01 -20.86 8.84
N SER A 68 9.03 -20.97 7.94
CA SER A 68 9.22 -20.71 6.51
C SER A 68 9.68 -19.28 6.22
N ALA A 69 9.13 -18.28 6.94
CA ALA A 69 9.55 -16.88 6.83
C ALA A 69 10.98 -16.64 7.33
N ASN A 70 11.40 -17.35 8.38
CA ASN A 70 12.79 -17.29 8.84
C ASN A 70 13.76 -17.87 7.80
N MET A 71 13.40 -19.00 7.18
CA MET A 71 14.20 -19.61 6.11
C MET A 71 14.30 -18.69 4.89
N GLU A 72 13.22 -18.00 4.52
CA GLU A 72 13.23 -16.99 3.48
C GLU A 72 14.19 -15.84 3.79
N ARG A 73 14.14 -15.31 5.00
CA ARG A 73 15.03 -14.23 5.45
C ARG A 73 16.50 -14.65 5.33
N ILE A 74 16.83 -15.89 5.69
CA ILE A 74 18.17 -16.45 5.56
C ILE A 74 18.54 -16.61 4.08
N ALA A 75 17.64 -17.15 3.25
CA ALA A 75 17.86 -17.29 1.81
C ALA A 75 18.09 -15.93 1.12
N GLN A 76 17.33 -14.90 1.48
CA GLN A 76 17.50 -13.54 0.97
C GLN A 76 18.83 -12.92 1.38
N LYS A 77 19.25 -13.11 2.64
CA LYS A 77 20.54 -12.64 3.17
C LYS A 77 21.72 -13.17 2.34
N TYR A 78 21.68 -14.44 1.96
CA TYR A 78 22.75 -15.09 1.20
C TYR A 78 22.53 -15.09 -0.32
N SER A 79 21.41 -14.56 -0.82
CA SER A 79 20.99 -14.69 -2.23
C SER A 79 22.04 -14.23 -3.26
N ARG A 80 22.80 -13.18 -2.96
CA ARG A 80 23.86 -12.65 -3.84
C ARG A 80 25.02 -13.62 -4.00
N GLU A 81 25.26 -14.45 -2.98
CA GLU A 81 26.34 -15.43 -2.95
C GLU A 81 25.87 -16.77 -3.50
N THR A 82 24.61 -17.14 -3.25
CA THR A 82 23.97 -18.33 -3.82
C THR A 82 23.87 -18.25 -5.35
N TRP A 83 23.72 -17.05 -5.94
CA TRP A 83 23.75 -16.82 -7.39
C TRP A 83 25.02 -17.36 -8.09
N LYS A 84 26.15 -17.46 -7.38
CA LYS A 84 27.39 -18.03 -7.95
C LYS A 84 27.31 -19.54 -8.16
N TYR A 85 26.45 -20.22 -7.41
CA TYR A 85 26.30 -21.67 -7.40
C TYR A 85 25.07 -22.14 -8.18
N THR A 86 24.20 -21.22 -8.61
CA THR A 86 23.13 -21.54 -9.55
C THR A 86 23.71 -21.80 -10.94
N VAL A 87 23.51 -23.01 -11.45
CA VAL A 87 23.86 -23.36 -12.84
C VAL A 87 23.08 -22.43 -13.76
N HIS A 88 23.78 -21.61 -14.55
CA HIS A 88 23.19 -20.88 -15.66
C HIS A 88 22.79 -21.89 -16.74
N SER A 89 21.61 -22.50 -16.63
CA SER A 89 21.00 -23.12 -17.80
C SER A 89 20.50 -22.00 -18.69
N ASP A 90 21.07 -21.95 -19.89
CA ASP A 90 20.82 -21.06 -21.01
C ASP A 90 19.60 -20.13 -20.92
N LEU A 91 19.94 -18.85 -21.06
CA LEU A 91 19.20 -17.74 -21.62
C LEU A 91 18.19 -18.20 -22.71
N ASP A 92 16.98 -18.56 -22.31
CA ASP A 92 15.71 -18.50 -23.08
C ASP A 92 14.57 -19.31 -22.45
N ASN A 93 14.86 -20.20 -21.50
CA ASN A 93 13.84 -20.74 -20.59
C ASN A 93 14.09 -20.20 -19.21
N SER A 94 13.42 -19.09 -18.89
CA SER A 94 13.17 -18.72 -17.50
C SER A 94 12.78 -19.99 -16.75
N THR A 95 13.55 -20.38 -15.75
CA THR A 95 13.08 -21.24 -14.66
C THR A 95 11.88 -20.52 -14.07
N GLN A 96 10.72 -20.75 -14.69
CA GLN A 96 9.44 -20.31 -14.20
C GLN A 96 9.29 -21.05 -12.90
N HIS A 97 9.57 -20.37 -11.77
CA HIS A 97 9.00 -20.80 -10.51
C HIS A 97 7.51 -20.96 -10.79
N PRO A 98 6.95 -22.18 -10.69
CA PRO A 98 5.55 -22.38 -10.99
C PRO A 98 4.77 -21.46 -10.06
N SER A 99 3.94 -20.59 -10.64
CA SER A 99 3.11 -19.68 -9.86
C SER A 99 2.34 -20.50 -8.82
N ILE A 100 2.28 -20.02 -7.58
CA ILE A 100 1.59 -20.69 -6.46
C ILE A 100 0.16 -21.09 -6.87
N SER A 101 -0.51 -20.29 -7.71
CA SER A 101 -1.81 -20.60 -8.31
C SER A 101 -1.86 -21.85 -9.19
N MET A 102 -0.80 -22.17 -9.93
CA MET A 102 -0.67 -23.36 -10.77
C MET A 102 -0.35 -24.60 -9.93
N LEU A 103 0.48 -24.44 -8.90
CA LEU A 103 0.72 -25.48 -7.88
C LEU A 103 -0.57 -25.80 -7.12
N LEU A 104 -1.29 -24.79 -6.63
CA LEU A 104 -2.58 -24.94 -5.94
C LEU A 104 -3.63 -25.66 -6.81
N ALA A 105 -3.67 -25.38 -8.12
CA ALA A 105 -4.56 -26.06 -9.06
C ALA A 105 -4.23 -27.55 -9.26
N THR A 106 -2.95 -27.93 -9.16
CA THR A 106 -2.52 -29.34 -9.18
C THR A 106 -2.67 -30.06 -7.84
N MET A 107 -2.82 -29.32 -6.72
CA MET A 107 -2.82 -29.85 -5.35
C MET A 107 -4.21 -30.29 -4.86
N GLN A 108 -5.07 -30.86 -5.70
CA GLN A 108 -6.51 -30.94 -5.41
C GLN A 108 -6.89 -31.59 -4.06
N THR A 109 -6.12 -32.53 -3.52
CA THR A 109 -6.29 -33.05 -2.15
C THR A 109 -4.97 -33.59 -1.59
N HIS A 110 -4.23 -32.79 -0.82
CA HIS A 110 -3.17 -33.35 0.03
C HIS A 110 -3.82 -34.13 1.18
N SER A 111 -3.52 -35.42 1.30
CA SER A 111 -3.90 -36.19 2.49
C SER A 111 -3.26 -35.58 3.72
N LEU A 112 -3.87 -35.77 4.88
CA LEU A 112 -3.36 -35.26 6.15
C LEU A 112 -1.91 -35.74 6.42
N ASP A 113 -1.58 -36.93 5.92
CA ASP A 113 -0.24 -37.52 5.98
C ASP A 113 0.77 -36.68 5.18
N THR A 114 0.46 -36.34 3.92
CA THR A 114 1.38 -35.51 3.11
C THR A 114 1.61 -34.12 3.71
N VAL A 115 0.59 -33.52 4.34
CA VAL A 115 0.75 -32.25 5.05
C VAL A 115 1.61 -32.44 6.30
N SER A 116 1.45 -33.56 7.01
CA SER A 116 2.27 -33.89 8.18
C SER A 116 3.73 -34.16 7.81
N ASP A 117 3.99 -34.77 6.66
CA ASP A 117 5.33 -35.02 6.15
C ASP A 117 6.02 -33.71 5.77
N ILE A 118 5.34 -32.84 4.99
CA ILE A 118 5.84 -31.50 4.65
C ILE A 118 6.11 -30.67 5.91
N ALA A 119 5.19 -30.75 6.88
CA ALA A 119 5.36 -30.13 8.19
C ALA A 119 6.64 -30.59 8.90
N ALA A 120 6.93 -31.89 8.89
CA ALA A 120 8.13 -32.45 9.49
C ALA A 120 9.39 -32.02 8.73
N GLU A 121 9.34 -32.02 7.39
CA GLU A 121 10.42 -31.53 6.53
C GLU A 121 10.77 -30.07 6.83
N ILE A 122 9.77 -29.18 6.91
CA ILE A 122 10.01 -27.75 7.22
C ILE A 122 10.75 -27.59 8.55
N VAL A 123 10.36 -28.34 9.57
CA VAL A 123 11.00 -28.29 10.90
C VAL A 123 12.43 -28.82 10.84
N GLU A 124 12.67 -29.92 10.12
CA GLU A 124 14.01 -30.50 9.97
C GLU A 124 14.95 -29.56 9.20
N PHE A 125 14.49 -29.02 8.06
CA PHE A 125 15.28 -28.10 7.25
C PHE A 125 15.53 -26.78 7.97
N GLU A 126 14.54 -26.21 8.68
CA GLU A 126 14.75 -24.99 9.48
C GLU A 126 15.80 -25.21 10.56
N ALA A 127 15.70 -26.32 11.30
CA ALA A 127 16.67 -26.64 12.35
C ALA A 127 18.09 -26.79 11.79
N ARG A 128 18.23 -27.46 10.63
CA ARG A 128 19.52 -27.65 9.95
C ARG A 128 20.11 -26.33 9.44
N VAL A 129 19.31 -25.54 8.73
CA VAL A 129 19.73 -24.23 8.18
C VAL A 129 20.11 -23.29 9.32
N ARG A 130 19.31 -23.26 10.40
CA ARG A 130 19.60 -22.46 11.59
C ARG A 130 20.88 -22.89 12.28
N GLN A 131 21.10 -24.19 12.45
CA GLN A 131 22.32 -24.72 13.05
C GLN A 131 23.56 -24.34 12.20
N LEU A 132 23.47 -24.44 10.87
CA LEU A 132 24.54 -24.05 9.96
C LEU A 132 24.80 -22.54 10.02
N ASP A 133 23.77 -21.71 9.96
CA ASP A 133 23.88 -20.24 10.06
C ASP A 133 24.50 -19.81 11.40
N ASP A 134 24.04 -20.38 12.51
CA ASP A 134 24.59 -20.07 13.84
C ASP A 134 26.04 -20.55 14.00
N SER A 135 26.37 -21.72 13.42
CA SER A 135 27.76 -22.21 13.39
C SER A 135 28.66 -21.28 12.58
N LEU A 136 28.18 -20.79 11.44
CA LEU A 136 28.89 -19.88 10.56
C LEU A 136 29.10 -18.51 11.21
N LYS A 137 28.10 -17.98 11.93
CA LYS A 137 28.25 -16.74 12.72
C LYS A 137 29.31 -16.89 13.81
N SER A 138 29.30 -18.02 14.53
CA SER A 138 30.29 -18.33 15.56
C SER A 138 31.70 -18.43 14.96
N LEU A 139 31.84 -19.13 13.84
CA LEU A 139 33.10 -19.27 13.10
C LEU A 139 33.61 -17.91 12.60
N HIS A 140 32.76 -17.08 12.00
CA HIS A 140 33.10 -15.72 11.59
C HIS A 140 33.56 -14.85 12.77
N SER A 141 32.84 -14.90 13.90
CA SER A 141 33.26 -14.19 15.12
C SER A 141 34.64 -14.63 15.60
N ARG A 142 34.93 -15.93 15.57
CA ARG A 142 36.24 -16.48 15.95
C ARG A 142 37.34 -16.11 14.94
N LEU A 143 37.04 -16.17 13.64
CA LEU A 143 37.94 -15.76 12.57
C LEU A 143 38.30 -14.27 12.73
N ASN A 144 37.30 -13.41 12.99
CA ASN A 144 37.51 -11.99 13.23
C ASN A 144 38.35 -11.74 14.48
N GLN A 145 38.17 -12.50 15.56
CA GLN A 145 39.05 -12.41 16.73
C GLN A 145 40.51 -12.74 16.40
N LEU A 146 40.76 -13.74 15.55
CA LEU A 146 42.12 -14.09 15.14
C LEU A 146 42.73 -13.07 14.17
N ILE A 147 41.95 -12.53 13.24
CA ILE A 147 42.38 -11.46 12.34
C ILE A 147 42.72 -10.20 13.15
N GLU A 148 41.87 -9.83 14.12
CA GLU A 148 42.15 -8.75 15.07
C GLU A 148 43.47 -9.01 15.81
N HIS A 149 43.64 -10.21 16.37
CA HIS A 149 44.85 -10.59 17.09
C HIS A 149 46.10 -10.48 16.22
N ARG A 150 46.06 -11.05 15.01
CA ARG A 150 47.15 -10.96 14.03
C ARG A 150 47.50 -9.52 13.69
N GLN A 151 46.50 -8.68 13.44
CA GLN A 151 46.74 -7.28 13.08
C GLN A 151 47.35 -6.51 14.26
N THR A 152 46.83 -6.70 15.47
CA THR A 152 47.38 -6.07 16.67
C THR A 152 48.82 -6.50 16.95
N ALA A 153 49.14 -7.78 16.75
CA ALA A 153 50.50 -8.30 16.89
C ALA A 153 51.46 -7.72 15.84
N TYR A 154 51.05 -7.68 14.57
CA TYR A 154 51.83 -7.10 13.48
C TYR A 154 52.11 -5.61 13.70
N GLU A 155 51.09 -4.86 14.11
CA GLU A 155 51.19 -3.41 14.35
C GLU A 155 52.00 -3.07 15.60
N SER A 156 51.85 -3.85 16.67
CA SER A 156 52.69 -3.74 17.87
C SER A 156 54.15 -3.98 17.54
N HIS A 157 54.45 -5.05 16.79
CA HIS A 157 55.81 -5.38 16.39
C HIS A 157 56.43 -4.27 15.54
N ARG A 158 55.70 -3.79 14.51
CA ARG A 158 56.13 -2.67 13.67
C ARG A 158 56.37 -1.39 14.46
N TYR A 159 55.50 -1.06 15.42
CA TYR A 159 55.64 0.13 16.25
C TYR A 159 56.89 0.07 17.14
N LEU A 160 57.20 -1.12 17.67
CA LEU A 160 58.39 -1.37 18.50
C LEU A 160 59.69 -1.35 17.68
N GLU A 161 59.70 -1.90 16.47
CA GLU A 161 60.85 -1.84 15.55
C GLU A 161 61.22 -0.40 15.16
N VAL A 162 60.21 0.45 14.93
CA VAL A 162 60.41 1.86 14.56
C VAL A 162 60.92 2.68 15.76
N ASN A 163 60.58 2.29 16.99
CA ASN A 163 60.91 3.05 18.21
C ASN A 163 61.73 2.22 19.23
N PRO A 164 62.95 1.77 18.89
CA PRO A 164 63.76 0.96 19.80
C PRO A 164 64.17 1.74 21.07
N GLY A 165 64.22 3.08 21.00
CA GLY A 165 64.60 3.95 22.12
C GLY A 165 63.50 4.21 23.17
N LEU A 166 62.23 3.89 22.88
CA LEU A 166 61.13 4.08 23.84
C LEU A 166 61.17 3.02 24.96
N ALA A 167 61.60 1.79 24.61
CA ALA A 167 61.83 0.71 25.57
C ALA A 167 63.02 1.01 26.51
N GLY A 168 64.10 1.62 25.99
CA GLY A 168 65.29 1.95 26.78
C GLY A 168 65.13 3.15 27.72
N ARG A 169 64.25 4.12 27.41
CA ARG A 169 64.03 5.31 28.25
C ARG A 169 63.24 5.02 29.53
N VAL A 170 62.29 4.09 29.48
CA VAL A 170 61.53 3.65 30.66
C VAL A 170 62.43 2.97 31.68
N ALA A 171 63.46 2.24 31.23
CA ALA A 171 64.43 1.58 32.09
C ALA A 171 65.45 2.54 32.74
N ALA A 172 65.67 3.72 32.14
CA ALA A 172 66.69 4.68 32.61
C ALA A 172 66.21 5.54 33.79
N ASP A 173 64.92 5.89 33.86
CA ASP A 173 64.38 6.78 34.91
C ASP A 173 64.28 6.13 36.30
N ALA A 174 64.52 4.82 36.43
CA ALA A 174 64.53 4.11 37.71
C ALA A 174 65.93 4.01 38.36
N ARG A 175 67.01 4.47 37.70
CA ARG A 175 68.34 4.57 38.33
C ARG A 175 68.58 5.99 38.84
N GLY A 176 68.09 6.29 40.05
CA GLY A 176 68.40 7.51 40.80
C GLY A 176 69.91 7.72 41.06
N PRO A 177 70.33 8.93 41.45
CA PRO A 177 71.65 9.48 41.12
C PRO A 177 72.80 8.88 41.93
N ARG A 178 73.89 8.59 41.23
CA ARG A 178 75.20 8.25 41.77
C ARG A 178 75.73 9.37 42.65
N LEU A 179 75.85 9.11 43.96
CA LEU A 179 76.78 9.83 44.84
C LEU A 179 78.07 9.00 44.98
N SER A 180 79.15 9.77 45.03
CA SER A 180 80.55 9.46 44.76
C SER A 180 81.26 8.58 45.79
N GLY A 181 82.18 7.76 45.25
CA GLY A 181 83.48 7.33 45.76
C GLY A 181 83.82 7.38 47.25
N ASP A 182 84.39 6.26 47.71
CA ASP A 182 85.00 5.99 49.01
C ASP A 182 84.04 5.87 50.20
N ASP A 183 83.56 4.64 50.41
CA ASP A 183 83.87 3.96 51.67
C ASP A 183 83.73 2.44 51.51
N LEU A 184 84.85 1.75 51.78
CA LEU A 184 84.95 0.33 52.04
C LEU A 184 84.09 -0.06 53.25
N LEU A 185 83.35 -1.16 53.16
CA LEU A 185 83.54 -2.36 53.99
C LEU A 185 82.38 -3.36 53.76
N PHE A 186 82.77 -4.62 53.62
CA PHE A 186 81.90 -5.79 53.55
C PHE A 186 81.12 -5.98 54.85
N ASP A 187 79.89 -6.49 54.76
CA ASP A 187 79.60 -7.82 55.31
C ASP A 187 78.29 -8.40 54.76
N ASP A 188 78.42 -9.60 54.19
CA ASP A 188 77.34 -10.57 53.94
C ASP A 188 76.92 -11.13 55.31
N ASP A 189 75.68 -10.86 55.73
CA ASP A 189 74.84 -11.77 56.53
C ASP A 189 73.66 -11.02 57.15
N VAL A 190 72.60 -10.73 56.37
CA VAL A 190 71.21 -10.72 56.86
C VAL A 190 70.25 -10.99 55.68
N ILE A 191 70.35 -12.18 55.06
CA ILE A 191 69.23 -12.77 54.32
C ILE A 191 68.59 -13.78 55.27
N SER A 192 67.73 -13.29 56.16
CA SER A 192 66.80 -14.11 56.93
C SER A 192 65.74 -13.19 57.51
N GLU A 193 64.53 -13.73 57.69
CA GLU A 193 63.32 -13.06 58.17
C GLU A 193 62.61 -12.20 57.12
N THR A 194 61.85 -12.85 56.24
CA THR A 194 60.46 -12.42 55.91
C THR A 194 59.71 -13.33 54.92
N LEU A 195 60.29 -14.43 54.43
CA LEU A 195 59.58 -15.30 53.46
C LEU A 195 59.54 -16.79 53.82
N SER A 196 59.56 -17.12 55.12
CA SER A 196 59.23 -18.45 55.63
C SER A 196 58.01 -18.38 56.55
N ASP A 197 56.81 -18.30 55.97
CA ASP A 197 55.55 -18.66 56.64
C ASP A 197 54.40 -18.81 55.64
N ALA A 198 54.53 -19.82 54.76
CA ALA A 198 53.39 -20.43 54.06
C ALA A 198 53.81 -21.78 53.42
N PHE A 199 54.40 -22.67 54.22
CA PHE A 199 54.52 -24.09 53.89
C PHE A 199 53.12 -24.71 53.76
N SER A 200 52.85 -25.53 52.74
CA SER A 200 52.75 -27.01 52.81
C SER A 200 51.40 -27.46 52.18
N PHE A 201 51.11 -28.66 51.65
CA PHE A 201 51.65 -30.03 51.53
C PHE A 201 51.17 -30.54 50.14
N ASP A 202 51.96 -31.21 49.31
CA ASP A 202 52.28 -32.66 49.23
C ASP A 202 51.22 -33.54 48.52
N GLU A 203 51.66 -34.23 47.46
CA GLU A 203 51.21 -35.50 46.84
C GLU A 203 51.77 -35.53 45.40
N GLY A 204 52.50 -36.52 44.90
CA GLY A 204 52.86 -37.83 45.40
C GLY A 204 53.20 -38.71 44.18
N GLY A 205 54.41 -39.29 44.18
CA GLY A 205 54.79 -40.44 43.33
C GLY A 205 55.56 -40.11 42.04
N ALA A 206 56.58 -40.84 41.63
CA ALA A 206 57.51 -41.78 42.27
C ALA A 206 58.62 -42.08 41.24
N ASN A 207 59.85 -42.17 41.75
CA ASN A 207 61.00 -42.98 41.28
C ASN A 207 61.63 -42.68 39.90
N ASN A 208 62.86 -42.13 39.90
CA ASN A 208 64.18 -42.83 39.89
C ASN A 208 64.70 -42.84 38.44
N ASP A 209 65.96 -42.68 38.07
CA ASP A 209 67.30 -42.73 38.67
C ASP A 209 68.18 -42.17 37.52
N THR A 210 69.16 -41.28 37.62
CA THR A 210 70.53 -41.51 38.12
C THR A 210 71.41 -40.34 37.68
N ASN A 211 72.26 -39.87 38.60
CA ASN A 211 73.56 -39.23 38.46
C ASN A 211 74.05 -38.75 37.06
N ASN A 212 74.22 -37.42 36.93
CA ASN A 212 75.55 -36.89 36.67
C ASN A 212 75.70 -35.45 37.18
N ALA A 213 76.60 -35.26 38.14
CA ALA A 213 77.02 -33.96 38.63
C ALA A 213 78.07 -33.38 37.68
N ALA A 214 77.69 -32.32 36.96
CA ALA A 214 78.64 -31.36 36.39
C ALA A 214 78.03 -29.96 36.52
N SER A 215 78.61 -29.16 37.42
CA SER A 215 78.57 -27.69 37.46
C SER A 215 77.29 -27.02 36.93
N ALA A 216 76.32 -26.80 37.83
CA ALA A 216 75.27 -25.81 37.62
C ALA A 216 75.90 -24.41 37.48
N ARG A 217 76.24 -24.02 36.24
CA ARG A 217 76.26 -22.62 35.86
C ARG A 217 74.82 -22.12 36.05
N ARG A 218 74.60 -21.25 37.04
CA ARG A 218 73.43 -20.36 37.03
C ARG A 218 73.29 -19.81 35.60
N PRO A 219 72.16 -19.97 34.91
CA PRO A 219 71.99 -19.26 33.65
C PRO A 219 72.15 -17.77 33.98
N GLN A 220 73.17 -17.14 33.41
CA GLN A 220 73.23 -15.69 33.36
C GLN A 220 72.00 -15.27 32.55
N MET A 221 70.96 -14.77 33.22
CA MET A 221 69.90 -14.03 32.55
C MET A 221 70.60 -12.97 31.70
N THR A 222 70.44 -13.07 30.39
CA THR A 222 70.99 -12.04 29.50
C THR A 222 70.19 -10.76 29.70
N SER A 223 70.78 -9.60 29.40
CA SER A 223 70.04 -8.32 29.44
C SER A 223 68.80 -8.34 28.53
N ALA A 224 68.78 -9.22 27.51
CA ALA A 224 67.64 -9.46 26.64
C ALA A 224 66.49 -10.20 27.35
N ASP A 225 66.78 -11.25 28.14
CA ASP A 225 65.75 -12.00 28.89
C ASP A 225 65.11 -11.16 30.01
N LEU A 226 65.90 -10.28 30.62
CA LEU A 226 65.42 -9.30 31.59
C LEU A 226 64.58 -8.20 30.91
N GLU A 227 65.01 -7.69 29.75
CA GLU A 227 64.21 -6.74 28.97
C GLU A 227 62.87 -7.33 28.50
N GLU A 228 62.83 -8.61 28.11
CA GLU A 228 61.58 -9.30 27.71
C GLU A 228 60.59 -9.42 28.87
N GLY A 229 61.05 -9.74 30.07
CA GLY A 229 60.21 -9.79 31.28
C GLY A 229 59.61 -8.42 31.66
N PHE A 230 60.37 -7.33 31.50
CA PHE A 230 59.91 -5.97 31.78
C PHE A 230 58.96 -5.41 30.69
N ARG A 231 59.11 -5.84 29.43
CA ARG A 231 58.19 -5.49 28.32
C ARG A 231 56.78 -6.05 28.56
N HIS A 232 56.68 -7.28 29.04
CA HIS A 232 55.40 -7.93 29.37
C HIS A 232 54.63 -7.25 30.51
N GLN A 233 55.33 -6.53 31.39
CA GLN A 233 54.74 -5.90 32.57
C GLN A 233 54.35 -4.43 32.36
N THR A 234 54.53 -3.84 31.16
CA THR A 234 54.35 -2.39 30.97
C THR A 234 53.53 -1.98 29.74
N THR A 235 53.13 -2.93 28.88
CA THR A 235 52.38 -2.64 27.64
C THR A 235 50.99 -3.31 27.64
N ILE A 236 49.99 -2.60 27.12
CA ILE A 236 48.68 -3.15 26.78
C ILE A 236 48.43 -2.90 25.30
N VAL A 237 48.15 -3.97 24.56
CA VAL A 237 47.77 -3.92 23.15
C VAL A 237 46.37 -4.49 23.00
N GLY A 238 45.52 -3.83 22.20
CA GLY A 238 44.16 -4.30 21.98
C GLY A 238 43.49 -3.71 20.74
N SER A 239 42.31 -4.21 20.44
CA SER A 239 41.42 -3.69 19.40
C SER A 239 40.21 -3.01 20.04
N ILE A 240 39.77 -1.90 19.45
CA ILE A 240 38.55 -1.20 19.86
C ILE A 240 37.84 -0.63 18.63
N GLU A 241 36.54 -0.43 18.74
CA GLU A 241 35.75 0.26 17.72
C GLU A 241 36.21 1.70 17.53
N ARG A 242 36.33 2.17 16.28
CA ARG A 242 36.88 3.49 15.96
C ARG A 242 36.11 4.64 16.65
N THR A 243 34.80 4.49 16.79
CA THR A 243 33.92 5.45 17.49
C THR A 243 34.29 5.65 18.96
N LYS A 244 34.86 4.63 19.61
CA LYS A 244 35.16 4.61 21.06
C LYS A 244 36.62 4.96 21.37
N VAL A 245 37.48 5.10 20.37
CA VAL A 245 38.91 5.41 20.54
C VAL A 245 39.12 6.73 21.27
N GLU A 246 38.39 7.78 20.88
CA GLU A 246 38.54 9.11 21.50
C GLU A 246 38.08 9.11 22.96
N THR A 247 36.98 8.41 23.25
CA THR A 247 36.45 8.24 24.60
C THR A 247 37.43 7.46 25.47
N LEU A 248 38.02 6.36 24.95
CA LEU A 248 39.06 5.61 25.65
C LEU A 248 40.26 6.50 25.98
N ASN A 249 40.77 7.26 24.99
CA ASN A 249 41.90 8.16 25.20
C ASN A 249 41.61 9.21 26.29
N LYS A 250 40.44 9.86 26.25
CA LYS A 250 40.01 10.84 27.27
C LYS A 250 39.91 10.25 28.68
N ILE A 251 39.36 9.04 28.81
CA ILE A 251 39.23 8.36 30.11
C ILE A 251 40.61 7.98 30.65
N LEU A 252 41.46 7.38 29.81
CA LEU A 252 42.81 7.00 30.20
C LEU A 252 43.66 8.23 30.56
N PHE A 253 43.56 9.32 29.80
CA PHE A 253 44.28 10.56 30.09
C PHE A 253 43.90 11.13 31.47
N ARG A 254 42.62 11.06 31.85
CA ARG A 254 42.12 11.50 33.16
C ARG A 254 42.57 10.58 34.30
N ILE A 255 42.56 9.26 34.09
CA ILE A 255 42.98 8.27 35.10
C ILE A 255 44.48 8.35 35.36
N LEU A 256 45.29 8.48 34.30
CA LEU A 256 46.75 8.54 34.37
C LEU A 256 47.28 9.96 34.61
N ARG A 257 46.40 10.95 34.85
CA ARG A 257 46.74 12.35 35.13
C ARG A 257 47.75 12.96 34.13
N GLY A 258 47.58 12.65 32.85
CA GLY A 258 48.44 13.15 31.78
C GLY A 258 49.67 12.28 31.45
N ASN A 259 50.00 11.28 32.25
CA ASN A 259 51.09 10.34 31.98
C ASN A 259 50.60 9.14 31.15
N LEU A 260 50.14 9.41 29.92
CA LEU A 260 49.63 8.40 28.99
C LEU A 260 50.39 8.47 27.66
N PHE A 261 51.01 7.35 27.27
CA PHE A 261 51.42 7.13 25.89
C PHE A 261 50.39 6.22 25.22
N PHE A 262 49.51 6.85 24.44
CA PHE A 262 48.45 6.20 23.68
C PHE A 262 48.75 6.34 22.19
N HIS A 263 48.80 5.24 21.47
CA HIS A 263 48.91 5.21 20.02
C HIS A 263 47.80 4.34 19.43
N ASN A 264 47.11 4.83 18.40
CA ASN A 264 46.11 4.05 17.68
C ASN A 264 46.45 3.96 16.18
N ILE A 265 46.19 2.80 15.59
CA ILE A 265 46.41 2.51 14.17
C ILE A 265 45.12 1.90 13.62
N PRO A 266 44.55 2.45 12.52
CA PRO A 266 43.32 1.95 11.95
C PRO A 266 43.52 0.60 11.27
N ILE A 267 42.62 -0.35 11.52
CA ILE A 267 42.52 -1.58 10.73
C ILE A 267 41.84 -1.20 9.41
N ARG A 268 42.50 -1.51 8.29
CA ARG A 268 42.04 -1.10 6.94
C ARG A 268 40.87 -1.93 6.43
N GLU A 269 40.78 -3.19 6.85
CA GLU A 269 39.71 -4.10 6.46
C GLU A 269 38.57 -3.97 7.48
N PRO A 270 37.36 -3.56 7.04
CA PRO A 270 36.20 -3.53 7.93
C PRO A 270 35.84 -4.97 8.34
N LEU A 271 35.64 -5.19 9.65
CA LEU A 271 35.34 -6.51 10.20
C LEU A 271 33.83 -6.65 10.41
N LEU A 272 33.26 -7.78 10.02
CA LEU A 272 31.85 -8.08 10.23
C LEU A 272 31.59 -8.51 11.68
N VAL A 273 31.03 -7.64 12.51
CA VAL A 273 30.57 -8.04 13.85
C VAL A 273 29.05 -8.22 13.80
N GLY A 274 28.60 -9.47 13.65
CA GLY A 274 27.18 -9.77 13.46
C GLY A 274 26.75 -9.53 12.01
N GLU A 275 25.97 -8.49 11.77
CA GLU A 275 25.48 -8.09 10.43
C GLU A 275 26.02 -6.72 9.97
N GLU A 276 26.74 -6.00 10.83
CA GLU A 276 27.28 -4.67 10.53
C GLU A 276 28.79 -4.73 10.29
N THR A 277 29.24 -3.97 9.30
CA THR A 277 30.66 -3.73 9.05
C THR A 277 31.16 -2.71 10.06
N VAL A 278 31.95 -3.18 11.03
CA VAL A 278 32.49 -2.33 12.10
C VAL A 278 33.95 -2.02 11.82
N ASP A 279 34.24 -0.74 11.73
CA ASP A 279 35.62 -0.24 11.67
C ASP A 279 36.25 -0.28 13.06
N LYS A 280 37.39 -0.98 13.15
CA LYS A 280 38.17 -1.09 14.37
C LYS A 280 39.54 -0.45 14.21
N ASP A 281 40.06 0.02 15.32
CA ASP A 281 41.42 0.51 15.46
C ASP A 281 42.16 -0.36 16.48
N CYS A 282 43.43 -0.65 16.19
CA CYS A 282 44.37 -1.18 17.15
C CYS A 282 44.85 -0.03 18.04
N PHE A 283 44.97 -0.25 19.35
CA PHE A 283 45.57 0.71 20.26
C PHE A 283 46.71 0.06 21.07
N ILE A 284 47.70 0.88 21.40
CA ILE A 284 48.86 0.53 22.22
C ILE A 284 48.92 1.55 23.35
N VAL A 285 48.93 1.06 24.59
CA VAL A 285 49.02 1.86 25.81
C VAL A 285 50.24 1.43 26.60
N PHE A 286 51.13 2.37 26.90
CA PHE A 286 52.24 2.16 27.83
C PHE A 286 51.89 2.75 29.20
N THR A 287 52.03 1.96 30.26
CA THR A 287 51.80 2.42 31.63
C THR A 287 52.69 1.68 32.63
N HIS A 288 52.99 2.32 33.76
CA HIS A 288 53.84 1.76 34.81
C HIS A 288 53.01 1.35 36.02
N GLY A 289 53.27 0.15 36.55
CA GLY A 289 52.67 -0.37 37.78
C GLY A 289 51.43 -1.25 37.57
N GLU A 290 51.39 -2.36 38.28
CA GLU A 290 50.36 -3.41 38.15
C GLU A 290 48.94 -2.93 38.48
N VAL A 291 48.81 -2.02 39.44
CA VAL A 291 47.50 -1.48 39.87
C VAL A 291 46.88 -0.62 38.77
N LEU A 292 47.69 0.16 38.04
CA LEU A 292 47.22 0.99 36.94
C LEU A 292 46.89 0.12 35.72
N LEU A 293 47.69 -0.90 35.40
CA LEU A 293 47.38 -1.87 34.36
C LEU A 293 46.04 -2.57 34.58
N LYS A 294 45.76 -3.02 35.81
CA LYS A 294 44.45 -3.63 36.14
C LYS A 294 43.30 -2.64 35.96
N LYS A 295 43.49 -1.35 36.25
CA LYS A 295 42.47 -0.30 36.00
C LYS A 295 42.28 -0.02 34.51
N VAL A 296 43.36 0.10 33.74
CA VAL A 296 43.31 0.30 32.28
C VAL A 296 42.63 -0.88 31.60
N ARG A 297 42.95 -2.12 32.00
CA ARG A 297 42.29 -3.34 31.52
C ARG A 297 40.78 -3.29 31.73
N LYS A 298 40.32 -2.96 32.93
CA LYS A 298 38.89 -2.82 33.24
C LYS A 298 38.19 -1.74 32.41
N VAL A 299 38.86 -0.61 32.15
CA VAL A 299 38.31 0.46 31.31
C VAL A 299 38.16 0.01 29.86
N VAL A 300 39.17 -0.66 29.31
CA VAL A 300 39.12 -1.22 27.96
C VAL A 300 38.00 -2.26 27.85
N GLU A 301 37.91 -3.20 28.80
CA GLU A 301 36.85 -4.22 28.84
C GLU A 301 35.46 -3.59 28.95
N SER A 302 35.30 -2.51 29.72
CA SER A 302 34.02 -1.78 29.86
C SER A 302 33.55 -1.09 28.58
N LEU A 303 34.47 -0.81 27.65
CA LEU A 303 34.19 -0.19 26.35
C LEU A 303 34.10 -1.23 25.22
N ASN A 304 33.99 -2.52 25.57
CA ASN A 304 34.00 -3.65 24.63
C ASN A 304 35.30 -3.76 23.80
N GLY A 305 36.41 -3.23 24.33
CA GLY A 305 37.74 -3.44 23.74
C GLY A 305 38.27 -4.83 24.07
N LYS A 306 38.93 -5.47 23.10
CA LYS A 306 39.60 -6.76 23.32
C LYS A 306 41.09 -6.52 23.53
N ILE A 307 41.65 -7.16 24.55
CA ILE A 307 43.07 -7.08 24.88
C ILE A 307 43.73 -8.38 24.47
N PHE A 308 44.84 -8.28 23.75
CA PHE A 308 45.62 -9.44 23.32
C PHE A 308 46.94 -9.50 24.08
N PRO A 309 47.43 -10.70 24.45
CA PRO A 309 48.72 -10.84 25.10
C PRO A 309 49.84 -10.47 24.12
N SER A 310 50.74 -9.57 24.54
CA SER A 310 51.88 -9.11 23.75
C SER A 310 53.01 -10.14 23.75
N ASN A 311 52.82 -11.28 23.07
CA ASN A 311 53.85 -12.31 22.97
C ASN A 311 54.68 -12.08 21.69
N ASP A 312 55.87 -11.51 21.87
CA ASP A 312 56.80 -11.13 20.80
C ASP A 312 57.54 -12.37 20.29
N GLY A 313 57.05 -12.92 19.17
CA GLY A 313 57.80 -13.86 18.37
C GLY A 313 57.23 -13.91 16.96
N SER A 314 58.09 -13.95 15.95
CA SER A 314 57.67 -14.33 14.59
C SER A 314 56.90 -15.67 14.61
N SER A 315 57.23 -16.55 15.56
CA SER A 315 56.53 -17.80 15.85
C SER A 315 55.03 -17.63 16.15
N THR A 316 54.60 -16.58 16.86
CA THR A 316 53.18 -16.37 17.19
C THR A 316 52.37 -15.89 15.99
N ILE A 317 52.97 -15.06 15.13
CA ILE A 317 52.34 -14.66 13.86
C ILE A 317 52.20 -15.88 12.93
N HIS A 318 53.20 -16.75 12.87
CA HIS A 318 53.12 -17.99 12.09
C HIS A 318 52.04 -18.94 12.60
N THR A 319 51.90 -19.13 13.92
CA THR A 319 50.83 -19.97 14.49
C THR A 319 49.44 -19.37 14.27
N LEU A 320 49.29 -18.06 14.40
CA LEU A 320 48.03 -17.37 14.11
C LEU A 320 47.65 -17.47 12.62
N ASN A 321 48.62 -17.32 11.71
CA ASN A 321 48.36 -17.46 10.28
C ASN A 321 47.93 -18.89 9.92
N ALA A 322 48.52 -19.92 10.56
CA ALA A 322 48.07 -21.29 10.40
C ALA A 322 46.62 -21.47 10.88
N GLN A 323 46.30 -21.00 12.08
CA GLN A 323 44.93 -21.07 12.63
C GLN A 323 43.90 -20.30 11.79
N ILE A 324 44.27 -19.14 11.26
CA ILE A 324 43.41 -18.34 10.37
C ILE A 324 43.15 -19.11 9.08
N THR A 325 44.19 -19.69 8.47
CA THR A 325 44.07 -20.46 7.22
C THR A 325 43.16 -21.67 7.43
N ASP A 326 43.36 -22.42 8.51
CA ASP A 326 42.54 -23.57 8.87
C ASP A 326 41.07 -23.18 9.10
N LEU A 327 40.82 -22.12 9.89
CA LEU A 327 39.45 -21.65 10.13
C LEU A 327 38.79 -21.08 8.89
N GLN A 328 39.54 -20.40 8.03
CA GLN A 328 39.01 -19.88 6.77
C GLN A 328 38.60 -21.02 5.83
N GLN A 329 39.36 -22.12 5.78
CA GLN A 329 38.96 -23.32 5.04
C GLN A 329 37.69 -23.97 5.62
N ILE A 330 37.57 -24.02 6.95
CA ILE A 330 36.35 -24.51 7.62
C ILE A 330 35.15 -23.60 7.33
N CYS A 331 35.33 -22.27 7.38
CA CYS A 331 34.30 -21.30 7.00
C CYS A 331 33.83 -21.51 5.56
N GLN A 332 34.76 -21.64 4.60
CA GLN A 332 34.41 -21.89 3.20
C GLN A 332 33.64 -23.21 3.00
N THR A 333 34.04 -24.26 3.71
CA THR A 333 33.37 -25.56 3.63
C THR A 333 31.95 -25.47 4.20
N THR A 334 31.80 -24.81 5.35
CA THR A 334 30.48 -24.62 6.00
C THR A 334 29.56 -23.69 5.21
N GLU A 335 30.11 -22.61 4.63
CA GLU A 335 29.41 -21.74 3.67
C GLU A 335 28.90 -22.53 2.47
N GLN A 336 29.75 -23.36 1.86
CA GLN A 336 29.35 -24.16 0.70
C GLN A 336 28.23 -25.15 1.06
N THR A 337 28.29 -25.78 2.24
CA THR A 337 27.20 -26.64 2.71
C THR A 337 25.92 -25.86 2.94
N LEU A 338 26.00 -24.67 3.53
CA LEU A 338 24.85 -23.79 3.74
C LEU A 338 24.23 -23.39 2.40
N TYR A 339 25.02 -22.96 1.42
CA TYR A 339 24.51 -22.57 0.09
C TYR A 339 23.84 -23.73 -0.65
N THR A 340 24.36 -24.95 -0.50
CA THR A 340 23.77 -26.14 -1.13
C THR A 340 22.41 -26.45 -0.53
N GLU A 341 22.28 -26.38 0.80
CA GLU A 341 21.00 -26.56 1.51
C GLU A 341 20.01 -25.43 1.16
N LEU A 342 20.49 -24.18 1.13
CA LEU A 342 19.67 -23.02 0.76
C LEU A 342 19.13 -23.11 -0.67
N LEU A 343 19.86 -23.73 -1.60
CA LEU A 343 19.41 -23.91 -2.97
C LEU A 343 18.19 -24.84 -3.05
N ILE A 344 18.22 -25.94 -2.30
CA ILE A 344 17.08 -26.87 -2.20
C ILE A 344 15.90 -26.19 -1.54
N VAL A 345 16.14 -25.48 -0.45
CA VAL A 345 15.12 -24.71 0.26
C VAL A 345 14.49 -23.66 -0.64
N ALA A 346 15.29 -22.90 -1.40
CA ALA A 346 14.79 -21.82 -2.25
C ALA A 346 13.84 -22.33 -3.35
N ASP A 347 14.06 -23.55 -3.86
CA ASP A 347 13.19 -24.19 -4.85
C ASP A 347 11.86 -24.68 -4.23
N GLN A 348 11.91 -25.24 -3.03
CA GLN A 348 10.74 -25.86 -2.35
C GLN A 348 9.91 -24.86 -1.52
N LEU A 349 10.50 -23.74 -1.10
CA LEU A 349 9.86 -22.76 -0.21
C LEU A 349 8.50 -22.22 -0.71
N PRO A 350 8.31 -21.89 -2.01
CA PRO A 350 7.01 -21.44 -2.51
C PRO A 350 5.92 -22.50 -2.35
N MET A 351 6.27 -23.78 -2.57
CA MET A 351 5.35 -24.91 -2.39
C MET A 351 4.97 -25.08 -0.91
N TRP A 352 5.94 -25.09 -0.01
CA TRP A 352 5.70 -25.21 1.43
C TRP A 352 4.83 -24.07 1.95
N LYS A 353 5.11 -22.82 1.56
CA LYS A 353 4.29 -21.66 1.91
C LYS A 353 2.84 -21.80 1.43
N ALA A 354 2.65 -22.20 0.16
CA ALA A 354 1.33 -22.38 -0.42
C ALA A 354 0.51 -23.43 0.35
N VAL A 355 1.13 -24.56 0.72
CA VAL A 355 0.47 -25.64 1.48
C VAL A 355 0.13 -25.18 2.90
N VAL A 356 1.08 -24.58 3.63
CA VAL A 356 0.86 -24.11 5.01
C VAL A 356 -0.24 -23.05 5.06
N ARG A 357 -0.21 -22.06 4.15
CA ARG A 357 -1.23 -21.01 4.09
C ARG A 357 -2.61 -21.56 3.72
N ARG A 358 -2.68 -22.47 2.75
CA ARG A 358 -3.93 -23.15 2.37
C ARG A 358 -4.53 -23.89 3.56
N GLU A 359 -3.73 -24.68 4.26
CA GLU A 359 -4.21 -25.49 5.37
C GLU A 359 -4.63 -24.62 6.57
N LYS A 360 -3.88 -23.55 6.86
CA LYS A 360 -4.26 -22.52 7.84
C LYS A 360 -5.63 -21.90 7.51
N LEU A 361 -5.89 -21.59 6.24
CA LEU A 361 -7.16 -21.01 5.78
C LEU A 361 -8.33 -22.01 5.93
N ILE A 362 -8.08 -23.31 5.70
CA ILE A 362 -9.07 -24.39 5.94
C ILE A 362 -9.41 -24.47 7.44
N TYR A 363 -8.43 -24.52 8.33
CA TYR A 363 -8.72 -24.57 9.77
C TYR A 363 -9.34 -23.27 10.30
N ALA A 364 -8.95 -22.12 9.75
CA ALA A 364 -9.55 -20.84 10.10
C ALA A 364 -11.05 -20.80 9.74
N THR A 365 -11.45 -21.39 8.60
CA THR A 365 -12.86 -21.49 8.23
C THR A 365 -13.63 -22.53 9.01
N LEU A 366 -13.04 -23.70 9.30
CA LEU A 366 -13.64 -24.68 10.22
C LEU A 366 -13.92 -24.07 11.60
N ASN A 367 -13.09 -23.12 12.05
CA ASN A 367 -13.26 -22.42 13.32
C ASN A 367 -14.50 -21.50 13.38
N LEU A 368 -15.10 -21.17 12.23
CA LEU A 368 -16.33 -20.40 12.12
C LEU A 368 -17.59 -21.28 12.29
N PHE A 369 -17.44 -22.61 12.17
CA PHE A 369 -18.56 -23.56 12.17
C PHE A 369 -18.96 -23.94 13.59
N ARG A 370 -20.24 -24.24 13.78
CA ARG A 370 -20.75 -24.71 15.06
C ARG A 370 -20.59 -26.22 15.16
N GLU A 371 -20.02 -26.69 16.26
CA GLU A 371 -19.91 -28.13 16.57
C GLU A 371 -21.23 -28.65 17.17
N GLU A 372 -21.80 -29.68 16.54
CA GLU A 372 -22.91 -30.48 17.06
C GLU A 372 -22.49 -31.94 17.26
N SER A 373 -23.31 -32.71 18.00
CA SER A 373 -22.95 -34.05 18.48
C SER A 373 -22.51 -35.08 17.42
N GLN A 374 -22.88 -34.91 16.15
CA GLN A 374 -22.48 -35.80 15.05
C GLN A 374 -22.01 -35.06 13.78
N GLY A 375 -21.70 -33.76 13.87
CA GLY A 375 -21.30 -32.99 12.69
C GLY A 375 -21.03 -31.51 12.95
N LEU A 376 -20.53 -30.83 11.93
CA LEU A 376 -20.34 -29.39 11.89
C LEU A 376 -21.49 -28.75 11.12
N VAL A 377 -22.03 -27.68 11.67
CA VAL A 377 -23.01 -26.83 11.00
C VAL A 377 -22.31 -25.56 10.52
N ALA A 378 -22.37 -25.31 9.22
CA ALA A 378 -21.86 -24.10 8.60
C ALA A 378 -23.01 -23.31 7.98
N GLU A 379 -23.04 -21.99 8.18
CA GLU A 379 -23.98 -21.11 7.52
C GLU A 379 -23.23 -20.12 6.63
N GLY A 380 -23.81 -19.79 5.48
CA GLY A 380 -23.16 -18.90 4.54
C GLY A 380 -24.07 -18.38 3.43
N TRP A 381 -23.56 -17.39 2.73
CA TRP A 381 -24.20 -16.80 1.56
C TRP A 381 -23.63 -17.41 0.28
N VAL A 382 -24.53 -17.75 -0.65
CA VAL A 382 -24.19 -18.28 -1.98
C VAL A 382 -25.06 -17.58 -3.02
N PRO A 383 -24.50 -17.19 -4.18
CA PRO A 383 -25.31 -16.69 -5.29
C PRO A 383 -26.30 -17.76 -5.77
N SER A 384 -27.57 -17.39 -5.96
CA SER A 384 -28.66 -18.32 -6.32
C SER A 384 -28.37 -19.13 -7.57
N ASN A 385 -27.65 -18.52 -8.53
CA ASN A 385 -27.23 -19.14 -9.78
C ASN A 385 -26.17 -20.24 -9.61
N GLU A 386 -25.41 -20.21 -8.51
CA GLU A 386 -24.29 -21.12 -8.23
C GLU A 386 -24.66 -22.21 -7.21
N LEU A 387 -25.82 -22.10 -6.56
CA LEU A 387 -26.33 -23.10 -5.63
C LEU A 387 -26.36 -24.52 -6.23
N MET A 388 -26.83 -24.64 -7.47
CA MET A 388 -26.88 -25.93 -8.18
C MET A 388 -25.49 -26.51 -8.44
N ALA A 389 -24.49 -25.66 -8.71
CA ALA A 389 -23.12 -26.09 -8.95
C ALA A 389 -22.43 -26.55 -7.67
N VAL A 390 -22.68 -25.87 -6.54
CA VAL A 390 -22.18 -26.29 -5.23
C VAL A 390 -22.82 -27.62 -4.82
N SER A 391 -24.13 -27.77 -5.02
CA SER A 391 -24.85 -29.03 -4.73
C SER A 391 -24.36 -30.20 -5.58
N SER A 392 -24.13 -30.01 -6.89
CA SER A 392 -23.60 -31.07 -7.75
C SER A 392 -22.17 -31.45 -7.33
N ALA A 393 -21.31 -30.46 -7.08
CA ALA A 393 -19.92 -30.72 -6.69
C ALA A 393 -19.81 -31.50 -5.36
N LEU A 394 -20.66 -31.19 -4.38
CA LEU A 394 -20.70 -31.93 -3.11
C LEU A 394 -21.20 -33.37 -3.29
N LYS A 395 -22.19 -33.59 -4.16
CA LYS A 395 -22.67 -34.93 -4.50
C LYS A 395 -21.59 -35.75 -5.20
N ASP A 396 -20.98 -35.19 -6.25
CA ASP A 396 -19.92 -35.84 -7.01
C ASP A 396 -18.72 -36.22 -6.11
N HIS A 397 -18.35 -35.34 -5.18
CA HIS A 397 -17.28 -35.60 -4.22
C HIS A 397 -17.64 -36.70 -3.21
N SER A 398 -18.87 -36.70 -2.70
CA SER A 398 -19.35 -37.74 -1.78
C SER A 398 -19.43 -39.10 -2.46
N GLU A 399 -19.85 -39.16 -3.73
CA GLU A 399 -19.85 -40.37 -4.53
C GLU A 399 -18.43 -40.90 -4.76
N HIS A 400 -17.45 -40.01 -4.94
CA HIS A 400 -16.06 -40.40 -5.14
C HIS A 400 -15.40 -41.02 -3.90
N ILE A 401 -15.77 -40.55 -2.71
CA ILE A 401 -15.24 -41.06 -1.43
C ILE A 401 -15.94 -42.37 -1.01
N GLY A 402 -17.16 -42.62 -1.50
CA GLY A 402 -17.92 -43.84 -1.20
C GLY A 402 -18.43 -43.91 0.24
N SER A 403 -18.54 -42.77 0.93
CA SER A 403 -19.07 -42.66 2.30
C SER A 403 -20.60 -42.62 2.30
N GLU A 404 -21.24 -43.35 3.21
CA GLU A 404 -22.71 -43.31 3.40
C GLU A 404 -23.21 -41.95 3.93
N ASN A 405 -22.33 -41.20 4.60
CA ASN A 405 -22.63 -39.89 5.16
C ASN A 405 -22.38 -38.78 4.14
N THR A 406 -23.45 -38.27 3.52
CA THR A 406 -23.37 -37.14 2.56
C THR A 406 -23.51 -35.80 3.28
N ALA A 407 -22.75 -34.79 2.87
CA ALA A 407 -23.00 -33.40 3.30
C ALA A 407 -24.35 -32.92 2.74
N VAL A 408 -25.18 -32.31 3.59
CA VAL A 408 -26.52 -31.84 3.22
C VAL A 408 -26.53 -30.32 3.17
N ILE A 409 -27.07 -29.76 2.09
CA ILE A 409 -27.32 -28.31 1.96
C ILE A 409 -28.82 -28.06 2.09
N SER A 410 -29.20 -27.23 3.07
CA SER A 410 -30.55 -26.67 3.21
C SER A 410 -30.52 -25.18 2.90
N VAL A 411 -31.56 -24.69 2.22
CA VAL A 411 -31.75 -23.24 2.00
C VAL A 411 -32.57 -22.72 3.17
N ILE A 412 -32.07 -21.68 3.85
CA ILE A 412 -32.75 -21.02 4.96
C ILE A 412 -33.31 -19.68 4.49
N MET A 413 -34.54 -19.37 4.88
CA MET A 413 -35.07 -18.02 4.73
C MET A 413 -34.70 -17.18 5.95
N THR A 414 -34.09 -16.02 5.70
CA THR A 414 -33.62 -15.11 6.75
C THR A 414 -33.96 -13.66 6.43
N ASN A 415 -34.17 -12.83 7.45
CA ASN A 415 -34.34 -11.37 7.34
C ASN A 415 -33.00 -10.60 7.45
N ARG A 416 -31.88 -11.32 7.47
CA ARG A 416 -30.55 -10.72 7.58
C ARG A 416 -30.15 -10.08 6.25
N LYS A 417 -29.44 -8.95 6.31
CA LYS A 417 -28.94 -8.23 5.13
C LYS A 417 -27.91 -9.11 4.38
N PRO A 418 -28.10 -9.43 3.09
CA PRO A 418 -27.14 -10.22 2.31
C PRO A 418 -25.91 -9.41 1.89
N PRO A 419 -24.81 -10.07 1.51
CA PRO A 419 -23.64 -9.41 0.93
C PRO A 419 -23.92 -8.90 -0.49
N THR A 420 -23.21 -7.85 -0.88
CA THR A 420 -23.29 -7.29 -2.23
C THR A 420 -22.22 -7.88 -3.12
N TYR A 421 -22.65 -8.48 -4.24
CA TYR A 421 -21.76 -9.02 -5.27
C TYR A 421 -22.10 -8.44 -6.65
N HIS A 422 -21.12 -7.79 -7.26
CA HIS A 422 -21.18 -7.33 -8.65
C HIS A 422 -20.27 -8.19 -9.52
N ARG A 423 -20.84 -8.76 -10.58
CA ARG A 423 -20.06 -9.53 -11.56
C ARG A 423 -19.34 -8.56 -12.49
N THR A 424 -18.05 -8.36 -12.27
CA THR A 424 -17.23 -7.46 -13.09
C THR A 424 -16.48 -8.22 -14.17
N ASN A 425 -16.39 -7.60 -15.34
CA ASN A 425 -15.50 -8.03 -16.42
C ASN A 425 -14.17 -7.28 -16.29
N LYS A 426 -13.14 -7.72 -17.03
CA LYS A 426 -11.83 -7.04 -17.06
C LYS A 426 -11.90 -5.53 -17.31
N PHE A 427 -12.93 -5.07 -18.02
CA PHE A 427 -13.17 -3.66 -18.31
C PHE A 427 -13.87 -2.92 -17.16
N THR A 428 -14.88 -3.53 -16.51
CA THR A 428 -15.68 -2.87 -15.47
C THR A 428 -15.05 -2.97 -14.08
N GLN A 429 -14.11 -3.90 -13.87
CA GLN A 429 -13.43 -4.11 -12.59
C GLN A 429 -12.75 -2.84 -12.07
N SER A 430 -12.03 -2.11 -12.92
CA SER A 430 -11.34 -0.87 -12.52
C SER A 430 -12.31 0.20 -12.04
N PHE A 431 -13.44 0.36 -12.72
CA PHE A 431 -14.48 1.33 -12.34
C PHE A 431 -15.21 0.92 -11.07
N GLN A 432 -15.45 -0.39 -10.90
CA GLN A 432 -16.08 -0.92 -9.69
C GLN A 432 -15.18 -0.72 -8.47
N ALA A 433 -13.88 -1.01 -8.57
CA ALA A 433 -12.92 -0.78 -7.49
C ALA A 433 -12.87 0.70 -7.05
N ILE A 434 -12.99 1.64 -7.99
CA ILE A 434 -13.07 3.08 -7.69
C ILE A 434 -14.35 3.44 -6.93
N VAL A 435 -15.46 2.77 -7.22
CA VAL A 435 -16.73 2.96 -6.50
C VAL A 435 -16.67 2.32 -5.12
N ASP A 436 -16.25 1.06 -5.03
CA ASP A 436 -16.22 0.30 -3.79
C ASP A 436 -15.26 0.92 -2.76
N ALA A 437 -14.23 1.65 -3.22
CA ALA A 437 -13.34 2.43 -2.36
C ALA A 437 -14.04 3.60 -1.63
N TYR A 438 -15.18 4.10 -2.14
CA TYR A 438 -16.00 5.09 -1.44
C TYR A 438 -16.93 4.43 -0.42
N GLY A 439 -17.53 3.31 -0.80
CA GLY A 439 -18.41 2.50 0.04
C GLY A 439 -19.01 1.37 -0.77
N VAL A 440 -19.42 0.29 -0.09
CA VAL A 440 -20.06 -0.85 -0.74
C VAL A 440 -21.56 -0.61 -0.82
N ALA A 441 -22.13 -0.79 -2.02
CA ALA A 441 -23.57 -0.61 -2.26
C ALA A 441 -24.41 -1.54 -1.39
N THR A 442 -25.60 -1.09 -0.99
CA THR A 442 -26.53 -1.97 -0.25
C THR A 442 -27.10 -3.06 -1.18
N TYR A 443 -27.58 -4.15 -0.59
CA TYR A 443 -28.07 -5.29 -1.36
C TYR A 443 -29.23 -4.88 -2.28
N LYS A 444 -29.13 -5.27 -3.56
CA LYS A 444 -30.02 -4.94 -4.67
C LYS A 444 -30.17 -3.44 -4.97
N GLU A 445 -29.27 -2.59 -4.49
CA GLU A 445 -29.19 -1.19 -4.90
C GLU A 445 -28.74 -1.05 -6.37
N VAL A 446 -29.10 0.07 -7.01
CA VAL A 446 -28.53 0.45 -8.30
C VAL A 446 -27.04 0.73 -8.15
N ASN A 447 -26.22 0.03 -8.93
CA ASN A 447 -24.78 0.21 -8.93
C ASN A 447 -24.39 1.55 -9.60
N PRO A 448 -23.71 2.48 -8.91
CA PRO A 448 -23.24 3.72 -9.51
C PRO A 448 -22.12 3.49 -10.54
N GLY A 449 -21.40 2.35 -10.45
CA GLY A 449 -20.27 2.00 -11.32
C GLY A 449 -20.63 2.01 -12.80
N LEU A 450 -21.85 1.62 -13.17
CA LEU A 450 -22.30 1.62 -14.57
C LEU A 450 -22.33 3.04 -15.16
N ALA A 451 -22.80 4.03 -14.39
CA ALA A 451 -22.79 5.43 -14.83
C ALA A 451 -21.35 5.97 -14.90
N THR A 452 -20.54 5.64 -13.89
CA THR A 452 -19.15 6.08 -13.77
C THR A 452 -18.30 5.69 -14.98
N ILE A 453 -18.55 4.56 -15.66
CA ILE A 453 -17.80 4.14 -16.85
C ILE A 453 -17.68 5.25 -17.91
N VAL A 454 -18.75 6.04 -18.11
CA VAL A 454 -18.78 7.11 -19.13
C VAL A 454 -18.67 8.49 -18.49
N THR A 455 -19.37 8.75 -17.39
CA THR A 455 -19.42 10.09 -16.79
C THR A 455 -18.09 10.50 -16.18
N PHE A 456 -17.31 9.55 -15.63
CA PHE A 456 -16.02 9.85 -15.01
C PHE A 456 -14.97 10.30 -16.02
N PRO A 457 -14.70 9.53 -17.11
CA PRO A 457 -13.79 9.99 -18.14
C PRO A 457 -14.27 11.26 -18.86
N PHE A 458 -15.58 11.45 -19.01
CA PHE A 458 -16.13 12.63 -19.66
C PHE A 458 -15.95 13.91 -18.85
N MET A 459 -16.19 13.87 -17.53
CA MET A 459 -15.95 15.02 -16.64
C MET A 459 -14.45 15.36 -16.55
N PHE A 460 -13.60 14.33 -16.55
CA PHE A 460 -12.16 14.50 -16.68
C PHE A 460 -11.80 15.24 -17.98
N ALA A 461 -12.37 14.83 -19.11
CA ALA A 461 -12.08 15.41 -20.42
C ALA A 461 -12.50 16.88 -20.54
N ILE A 462 -13.54 17.33 -19.84
CA ILE A 462 -13.94 18.75 -19.81
C ILE A 462 -12.86 19.61 -19.13
N MET A 463 -12.26 19.09 -18.05
CA MET A 463 -11.15 19.73 -17.33
C MET A 463 -9.86 19.68 -18.15
N PHE A 464 -9.54 18.50 -18.69
CA PHE A 464 -8.32 18.18 -19.43
C PHE A 464 -8.55 18.21 -20.95
N GLY A 465 -9.17 19.29 -21.45
CA GLY A 465 -9.56 19.39 -22.85
C GLY A 465 -8.45 19.91 -23.75
N ASP A 466 -7.51 19.05 -24.13
CA ASP A 466 -6.48 19.32 -25.14
C ASP A 466 -6.27 18.07 -26.00
N THR A 467 -6.31 18.24 -27.32
CA THR A 467 -6.17 17.14 -28.28
C THR A 467 -4.77 16.50 -28.21
N GLY A 468 -3.73 17.30 -28.00
CA GLY A 468 -2.34 16.85 -27.95
C GLY A 468 -2.04 16.06 -26.69
N HIS A 469 -2.36 16.62 -25.52
CA HIS A 469 -2.19 15.94 -24.24
C HIS A 469 -3.08 14.68 -24.14
N GLY A 470 -4.33 14.76 -24.62
CA GLY A 470 -5.23 13.62 -24.69
C GLY A 470 -4.69 12.47 -25.56
N ALA A 471 -4.05 12.80 -26.68
CA ALA A 471 -3.38 11.81 -27.54
C ALA A 471 -2.21 11.10 -26.85
N ILE A 472 -1.38 11.83 -26.08
CA ILE A 472 -0.30 11.23 -25.28
C ILE A 472 -0.88 10.25 -24.26
N LEU A 473 -1.90 10.68 -23.52
CA LEU A 473 -2.55 9.86 -22.49
C LEU A 473 -3.25 8.63 -23.11
N PHE A 474 -3.87 8.79 -24.27
CA PHE A 474 -4.46 7.69 -25.04
C PHE A 474 -3.40 6.68 -25.51
N MET A 475 -2.25 7.14 -26.01
CA MET A 475 -1.16 6.24 -26.43
C MET A 475 -0.58 5.46 -25.25
N VAL A 476 -0.41 6.09 -24.09
CA VAL A 476 0.02 5.40 -22.86
C VAL A 476 -1.01 4.35 -22.45
N GLY A 477 -2.29 4.71 -22.39
CA GLY A 477 -3.37 3.76 -22.07
C GLY A 477 -3.42 2.58 -23.05
N LEU A 478 -3.27 2.84 -24.36
CA LEU A 478 -3.23 1.81 -25.39
C LEU A 478 -2.03 0.88 -25.22
N TYR A 479 -0.84 1.41 -24.91
CA TYR A 479 0.36 0.62 -24.64
C TYR A 479 0.15 -0.36 -23.48
N LEU A 480 -0.44 0.10 -22.36
CA LEU A 480 -0.74 -0.76 -21.21
C LEU A 480 -1.76 -1.86 -21.56
N VAL A 481 -2.73 -1.57 -22.44
CA VAL A 481 -3.75 -2.54 -22.86
C VAL A 481 -3.19 -3.58 -23.83
N LEU A 482 -2.34 -3.18 -24.78
CA LEU A 482 -1.75 -4.11 -25.75
C LEU A 482 -0.80 -5.13 -25.10
N ASN A 483 -0.04 -4.71 -24.08
CA ASN A 483 0.93 -5.57 -23.39
C ASN A 483 0.38 -6.22 -22.11
N GLU A 484 -0.95 -6.41 -22.00
CA GLU A 484 -1.58 -6.88 -20.74
C GLU A 484 -1.07 -8.24 -20.24
N ARG A 485 -0.65 -9.14 -21.15
CA ARG A 485 -0.17 -10.49 -20.79
C ARG A 485 1.23 -10.51 -20.19
N GLU A 486 2.12 -9.67 -20.68
CA GLU A 486 3.50 -9.61 -20.18
C GLU A 486 3.54 -8.82 -18.86
N LEU A 487 2.82 -7.69 -18.79
CA LEU A 487 2.77 -6.86 -17.58
C LEU A 487 2.07 -7.56 -16.42
N SER A 488 1.04 -8.37 -16.67
CA SER A 488 0.35 -9.13 -15.62
C SER A 488 1.23 -10.20 -14.96
N ARG A 489 2.34 -10.60 -15.60
CA ARG A 489 3.28 -11.59 -15.04
C ARG A 489 4.43 -10.95 -14.27
N ALA A 490 4.67 -9.65 -14.48
CA ALA A 490 5.74 -8.94 -13.78
C ALA A 490 5.23 -8.46 -12.42
N THR A 491 5.99 -8.75 -11.35
CA THR A 491 5.74 -8.19 -10.02
C THR A 491 6.15 -6.73 -10.03
N ASN A 492 5.19 -5.84 -10.26
CA ASN A 492 5.43 -4.42 -10.40
C ASN A 492 5.23 -3.70 -9.06
N GLY A 493 5.88 -2.54 -8.88
CA GLY A 493 5.64 -1.71 -7.70
C GLY A 493 4.21 -1.17 -7.63
N GLU A 494 3.77 -0.78 -6.43
CA GLU A 494 2.40 -0.35 -6.12
C GLU A 494 1.85 0.73 -7.07
N ILE A 495 2.66 1.74 -7.41
CA ILE A 495 2.26 2.82 -8.33
C ILE A 495 1.94 2.27 -9.73
N PHE A 496 2.73 1.31 -10.19
CA PHE A 496 2.53 0.70 -11.49
C PHE A 496 1.31 -0.22 -11.49
N ASP A 497 1.07 -0.94 -10.39
CA ASP A 497 -0.11 -1.78 -10.25
C ASP A 497 -1.40 -0.94 -10.26
N MET A 498 -1.40 0.22 -9.59
CA MET A 498 -2.50 1.18 -9.67
C MET A 498 -2.75 1.65 -11.12
N ALA A 499 -1.69 1.99 -11.86
CA ALA A 499 -1.80 2.38 -13.26
C ALA A 499 -2.28 1.23 -14.17
N PHE A 500 -1.83 0.01 -13.91
CA PHE A 500 -2.19 -1.19 -14.68
C PHE A 500 -3.63 -1.65 -14.42
N SER A 501 -4.07 -1.62 -13.17
CA SER A 501 -5.45 -1.83 -12.77
C SER A 501 -6.37 -0.80 -13.44
N GLY A 502 -5.95 0.47 -13.49
CA GLY A 502 -6.67 1.58 -14.12
C GLY A 502 -6.55 1.73 -15.64
N ARG A 503 -5.95 0.77 -16.37
CA ARG A 503 -5.58 0.95 -17.80
C ARG A 503 -6.75 1.33 -18.73
N TYR A 504 -7.93 0.76 -18.52
CA TYR A 504 -9.13 1.09 -19.31
C TYR A 504 -9.68 2.48 -19.00
N VAL A 505 -9.52 2.94 -17.75
CA VAL A 505 -9.90 4.28 -17.31
C VAL A 505 -9.03 5.31 -18.02
N ILE A 506 -7.70 5.11 -18.02
CA ILE A 506 -6.74 5.97 -18.73
C ILE A 506 -7.05 6.02 -20.23
N LEU A 507 -7.32 4.87 -20.86
CA LEU A 507 -7.67 4.82 -22.28
C LEU A 507 -8.92 5.65 -22.61
N LEU A 508 -9.99 5.53 -21.81
CA LEU A 508 -11.20 6.32 -22.01
C LEU A 508 -11.01 7.81 -21.73
N MET A 509 -10.25 8.15 -20.68
CA MET A 509 -9.89 9.54 -20.37
C MET A 509 -9.17 10.20 -21.55
N GLY A 510 -8.22 9.50 -22.17
CA GLY A 510 -7.51 10.00 -23.35
C GLY A 510 -8.42 10.17 -24.55
N PHE A 511 -9.30 9.20 -24.81
CA PHE A 511 -10.26 9.26 -25.92
C PHE A 511 -11.24 10.43 -25.79
N PHE A 512 -11.84 10.63 -24.61
CA PHE A 512 -12.75 11.75 -24.40
C PHE A 512 -12.02 13.10 -24.37
N SER A 513 -10.78 13.14 -23.86
CA SER A 513 -9.93 14.34 -23.88
C SER A 513 -9.61 14.80 -25.31
N ILE A 514 -9.38 13.87 -26.24
CA ILE A 514 -9.25 14.19 -27.68
C ILE A 514 -10.56 14.80 -28.19
N TYR A 515 -11.72 14.23 -27.85
CA TYR A 515 -13.01 14.73 -28.27
C TYR A 515 -13.30 16.14 -27.75
N THR A 516 -13.07 16.41 -26.46
CA THR A 516 -13.27 17.74 -25.86
C THR A 516 -12.22 18.74 -26.33
N GLY A 517 -10.97 18.31 -26.54
CA GLY A 517 -9.91 19.13 -27.14
C GLY A 517 -10.25 19.59 -28.55
N LEU A 518 -10.82 18.71 -29.38
CA LEU A 518 -11.34 19.08 -30.71
C LEU A 518 -12.51 20.06 -30.61
N LEU A 519 -13.36 19.93 -29.60
CA LEU A 519 -14.49 20.84 -29.35
C LEU A 519 -14.02 22.22 -28.87
N TYR A 520 -12.99 22.29 -28.02
CA TYR A 520 -12.34 23.55 -27.65
C TYR A 520 -11.45 24.11 -28.77
N ASN A 521 -11.15 23.30 -29.78
CA ASN A 521 -10.23 23.61 -30.87
C ASN A 521 -8.84 23.98 -30.36
N ASP A 522 -8.33 23.18 -29.42
CA ASP A 522 -7.03 23.34 -28.78
C ASP A 522 -6.16 22.09 -28.99
N ILE A 523 -4.97 22.30 -29.54
CA ILE A 523 -3.89 21.30 -29.67
C ILE A 523 -2.58 21.95 -29.25
N PHE A 524 -2.04 21.55 -28.09
CA PHE A 524 -0.81 22.12 -27.54
C PHE A 524 -0.82 23.66 -27.55
N SER A 525 -1.95 24.27 -27.15
CA SER A 525 -2.23 25.73 -27.14
C SER A 525 -2.46 26.39 -28.51
N LEU A 526 -2.47 25.63 -29.61
CA LEU A 526 -2.73 26.12 -30.96
C LEU A 526 -4.13 25.73 -31.45
N SER A 527 -4.67 26.50 -32.38
CA SER A 527 -5.98 26.23 -33.00
C SER A 527 -5.86 25.48 -34.33
N MET A 528 -6.88 24.68 -34.65
CA MET A 528 -6.98 23.94 -35.92
C MET A 528 -7.96 24.63 -36.88
N THR A 529 -7.58 24.75 -38.15
CA THR A 529 -8.34 25.43 -39.20
C THR A 529 -9.08 24.44 -40.13
N PHE A 530 -9.88 23.53 -39.56
CA PHE A 530 -10.58 22.50 -40.35
C PHE A 530 -11.72 23.06 -41.22
N PHE A 531 -12.53 23.97 -40.67
CA PHE A 531 -13.69 24.54 -41.37
C PHE A 531 -13.48 26.02 -41.69
N LYS A 532 -14.34 26.59 -42.54
CA LYS A 532 -14.34 28.04 -42.80
C LYS A 532 -14.82 28.77 -41.54
N SER A 533 -14.11 29.81 -41.14
CA SER A 533 -14.50 30.66 -39.99
C SER A 533 -15.84 31.35 -40.25
N GLY A 534 -16.63 31.49 -39.19
CA GLY A 534 -17.83 32.32 -39.17
C GLY A 534 -17.52 33.81 -39.10
N TRP A 535 -16.25 34.19 -38.91
CA TRP A 535 -15.79 35.56 -38.78
C TRP A 535 -14.94 35.97 -39.97
N LYS A 536 -15.15 37.20 -40.47
CA LYS A 536 -14.36 37.76 -41.57
C LYS A 536 -13.68 39.05 -41.11
N TRP A 537 -12.36 39.08 -41.23
CA TRP A 537 -11.56 40.27 -40.97
C TRP A 537 -11.72 41.31 -42.09
N PRO A 538 -11.73 42.62 -41.77
CA PRO A 538 -11.77 43.69 -42.77
C PRO A 538 -10.47 43.72 -43.58
N SER A 539 -10.55 44.03 -44.87
CA SER A 539 -9.40 43.98 -45.80
C SER A 539 -8.56 45.27 -45.84
N ASN A 540 -9.07 46.38 -45.31
CA ASN A 540 -8.38 47.67 -45.29
C ASN A 540 -8.06 48.04 -43.82
N PHE A 541 -6.85 47.75 -43.35
CA PHE A 541 -6.40 48.13 -42.00
C PHE A 541 -4.95 48.62 -42.02
N GLN A 542 -4.60 49.52 -41.11
CA GLN A 542 -3.20 49.90 -40.87
C GLN A 542 -2.59 49.02 -39.77
N PRO A 543 -1.27 48.75 -39.80
CA PRO A 543 -0.61 48.00 -38.73
C PRO A 543 -0.72 48.77 -37.39
N GLY A 544 -1.45 48.21 -36.44
CA GLY A 544 -1.66 48.79 -35.10
C GLY A 544 -3.09 49.21 -34.78
N ASP A 545 -4.01 49.19 -35.75
CA ASP A 545 -5.42 49.49 -35.51
C ASP A 545 -6.15 48.32 -34.83
N ALA A 546 -7.01 48.63 -33.86
CA ALA A 546 -7.95 47.67 -33.27
C ALA A 546 -9.09 47.41 -34.27
N ILE A 547 -9.09 46.22 -34.88
CA ILE A 547 -10.11 45.80 -35.85
C ILE A 547 -11.10 44.83 -35.24
N GLU A 548 -12.37 44.98 -35.62
CA GLU A 548 -13.44 44.04 -35.27
C GLU A 548 -13.76 43.14 -36.45
N ALA A 549 -14.01 41.85 -36.18
CA ALA A 549 -14.40 40.89 -37.20
C ALA A 549 -15.92 40.94 -37.45
N ILE A 550 -16.34 40.80 -38.70
CA ILE A 550 -17.75 40.79 -39.09
C ILE A 550 -18.27 39.35 -39.08
N ARG A 551 -19.39 39.12 -38.38
CA ARG A 551 -20.08 37.82 -38.32
C ARG A 551 -20.69 37.49 -39.68
N THR A 552 -20.16 36.48 -40.35
CA THR A 552 -20.62 35.96 -41.65
C THR A 552 -21.44 34.67 -41.51
N GLY A 553 -21.17 33.87 -40.48
CA GLY A 553 -21.85 32.60 -40.25
C GLY A 553 -21.62 32.03 -38.85
N THR A 554 -21.98 30.76 -38.65
CA THR A 554 -21.73 30.02 -37.41
C THR A 554 -20.80 28.86 -37.73
N TYR A 555 -19.83 28.60 -36.84
CA TYR A 555 -18.87 27.52 -37.01
C TYR A 555 -19.55 26.15 -36.79
N PRO A 556 -19.32 25.14 -37.65
CA PRO A 556 -20.06 23.87 -37.57
C PRO A 556 -19.77 23.00 -36.34
N PHE A 557 -18.51 22.95 -35.88
CA PHE A 557 -18.09 22.05 -34.80
C PHE A 557 -16.97 22.66 -33.96
N GLY A 558 -17.24 22.89 -32.68
CA GLY A 558 -16.27 23.45 -31.73
C GLY A 558 -16.18 24.97 -31.71
N ILE A 559 -15.14 25.49 -31.08
CA ILE A 559 -14.85 26.94 -31.02
C ILE A 559 -14.17 27.37 -32.32
N ASP A 560 -14.61 28.51 -32.86
CA ASP A 560 -14.02 29.09 -34.08
C ASP A 560 -12.55 29.47 -33.86
N PHE A 561 -11.68 29.11 -34.79
CA PHE A 561 -10.24 29.41 -34.71
C PHE A 561 -9.95 30.92 -34.79
N ALA A 562 -10.87 31.73 -35.31
CA ALA A 562 -10.71 33.19 -35.36
C ALA A 562 -10.62 33.85 -33.98
N TRP A 563 -11.03 33.15 -32.90
CA TRP A 563 -10.82 33.62 -31.52
C TRP A 563 -9.38 33.49 -31.04
N HIS A 564 -8.56 32.67 -31.71
CA HIS A 564 -7.16 32.49 -31.33
C HIS A 564 -6.36 33.77 -31.58
N GLY A 565 -5.61 34.22 -30.58
CA GLY A 565 -4.82 35.46 -30.64
C GLY A 565 -5.60 36.77 -30.49
N THR A 566 -6.91 36.71 -30.21
CA THR A 566 -7.72 37.91 -29.96
C THR A 566 -7.61 38.39 -28.50
N GLU A 567 -7.63 39.71 -28.28
CA GLU A 567 -7.54 40.29 -26.94
C GLU A 567 -8.74 39.90 -26.05
N ASN A 568 -9.92 39.67 -26.65
CA ASN A 568 -11.15 39.35 -25.94
C ASN A 568 -11.46 37.83 -25.85
N ASN A 569 -10.55 36.96 -26.29
CA ASN A 569 -10.73 35.50 -26.24
C ASN A 569 -11.07 35.00 -24.83
N LEU A 570 -10.35 35.50 -23.82
CA LEU A 570 -10.52 35.04 -22.44
C LEU A 570 -11.92 35.35 -21.90
N ILE A 571 -12.51 36.50 -22.29
CA ILE A 571 -13.85 36.90 -21.84
C ILE A 571 -14.91 35.96 -22.44
N PHE A 572 -14.78 35.63 -23.73
CA PHE A 572 -15.70 34.73 -24.43
C PHE A 572 -15.59 33.29 -23.88
N THR A 573 -14.37 32.75 -23.83
CA THR A 573 -14.12 31.37 -23.37
C THR A 573 -14.49 31.16 -21.92
N ASN A 574 -14.25 32.14 -21.05
CA ASN A 574 -14.67 32.10 -19.66
C ASN A 574 -16.21 32.04 -19.54
N SER A 575 -16.93 32.92 -20.24
CA SER A 575 -18.40 32.89 -20.23
C SER A 575 -18.97 31.57 -20.74
N TYR A 576 -18.36 30.99 -21.78
CA TYR A 576 -18.74 29.69 -22.33
C TYR A 576 -18.50 28.55 -21.34
N LYS A 577 -17.25 28.40 -20.84
CA LYS A 577 -16.86 27.30 -19.95
C LYS A 577 -17.61 27.34 -18.62
N MET A 578 -17.85 28.53 -18.06
CA MET A 578 -18.65 28.68 -16.82
C MET A 578 -20.10 28.22 -17.01
N LYS A 579 -20.72 28.51 -18.15
CA LYS A 579 -22.10 28.05 -18.44
C LYS A 579 -22.15 26.56 -18.75
N LEU A 580 -21.14 26.05 -19.46
CA LEU A 580 -20.99 24.63 -19.73
C LEU A 580 -20.90 23.81 -18.44
N SER A 581 -20.10 24.27 -17.46
CA SER A 581 -19.93 23.57 -16.18
C SER A 581 -21.22 23.51 -15.36
N VAL A 582 -21.98 24.61 -15.29
CA VAL A 582 -23.29 24.64 -14.62
C VAL A 582 -24.29 23.70 -15.29
N LEU A 583 -24.34 23.71 -16.63
CA LEU A 583 -25.28 22.88 -17.40
C LEU A 583 -24.96 21.38 -17.27
N MET A 584 -23.68 21.01 -17.37
CA MET A 584 -23.23 19.63 -17.18
C MET A 584 -23.44 19.15 -15.74
N GLY A 585 -23.14 20.00 -14.75
CA GLY A 585 -23.38 19.68 -13.34
C GLY A 585 -24.85 19.44 -13.03
N PHE A 586 -25.73 20.30 -13.56
CA PHE A 586 -27.18 20.14 -13.40
C PHE A 586 -27.72 18.85 -14.04
N ILE A 587 -27.27 18.51 -15.25
CA ILE A 587 -27.65 17.25 -15.92
C ILE A 587 -27.17 16.04 -15.09
N HIS A 588 -25.92 16.08 -14.62
CA HIS A 588 -25.35 14.98 -13.84
C HIS A 588 -26.05 14.76 -12.49
N MET A 589 -26.33 15.83 -11.75
CA MET A 589 -27.08 15.73 -10.49
C MET A 589 -28.52 15.29 -10.69
N THR A 590 -29.20 15.80 -11.72
CA THR A 590 -30.57 15.39 -12.04
C THR A 590 -30.62 13.91 -12.44
N TYR A 591 -29.68 13.47 -13.28
CA TYR A 591 -29.56 12.06 -13.67
C TYR A 591 -29.33 11.15 -12.47
N SER A 592 -28.43 11.54 -11.56
CA SER A 592 -28.15 10.79 -10.33
C SER A 592 -29.37 10.74 -9.41
N LEU A 593 -30.12 11.84 -9.28
CA LEU A 593 -31.35 11.87 -8.50
C LEU A 593 -32.42 10.92 -9.05
N LEU A 594 -32.47 10.67 -10.37
CA LEU A 594 -33.41 9.71 -10.96
C LEU A 594 -33.12 8.27 -10.52
N PHE A 595 -31.88 7.92 -10.17
CA PHE A 595 -31.58 6.59 -9.63
C PHE A 595 -32.22 6.33 -8.27
N SER A 596 -32.40 7.35 -7.43
CA SER A 596 -33.12 7.17 -6.16
C SER A 596 -34.59 6.79 -6.40
N LEU A 597 -35.23 7.33 -7.44
CA LEU A 597 -36.57 6.91 -7.84
C LEU A 597 -36.61 5.44 -8.28
N VAL A 598 -35.59 4.99 -9.01
CA VAL A 598 -35.47 3.60 -9.47
C VAL A 598 -35.25 2.65 -8.28
N ASN A 599 -34.51 3.09 -7.25
CA ASN A 599 -34.35 2.36 -5.99
C ASN A 599 -35.68 2.29 -5.23
N TYR A 600 -36.34 3.43 -4.94
CA TYR A 600 -37.60 3.42 -4.18
C TYR A 600 -38.73 2.68 -4.89
N ARG A 601 -38.75 2.70 -6.23
CA ARG A 601 -39.70 1.91 -7.02
C ARG A 601 -39.47 0.41 -6.85
N PHE A 602 -38.21 -0.02 -6.82
CA PHE A 602 -37.83 -1.42 -6.69
C PHE A 602 -38.11 -1.97 -5.29
N PHE A 603 -37.79 -1.21 -4.24
CA PHE A 603 -38.12 -1.58 -2.85
C PHE A 603 -39.59 -1.34 -2.47
N HIS A 604 -40.45 -0.99 -3.44
CA HIS A 604 -41.88 -0.71 -3.24
C HIS A 604 -42.22 0.35 -2.16
N SER A 605 -41.28 1.21 -1.76
CA SER A 605 -41.51 2.26 -0.77
C SER A 605 -42.19 3.49 -1.39
N LYS A 606 -43.52 3.51 -1.33
CA LYS A 606 -44.32 4.67 -1.80
C LYS A 606 -44.12 5.92 -0.94
N ILE A 607 -43.74 5.76 0.33
CA ILE A 607 -43.55 6.86 1.28
C ILE A 607 -42.34 7.69 0.87
N ASP A 608 -41.21 7.05 0.55
CA ASP A 608 -39.98 7.75 0.18
C ASP A 608 -40.09 8.45 -1.18
N ILE A 609 -40.88 7.91 -2.11
CA ILE A 609 -41.16 8.57 -3.40
C ILE A 609 -41.88 9.91 -3.15
N ILE A 610 -42.93 9.90 -2.35
CA ILE A 610 -43.74 11.11 -2.11
C ILE A 610 -43.06 12.06 -1.13
N GLY A 611 -42.33 11.53 -0.15
CA GLY A 611 -41.71 12.31 0.93
C GLY A 611 -40.35 12.89 0.59
N ASN A 612 -39.50 12.17 -0.13
CA ASN A 612 -38.12 12.58 -0.40
C ASN A 612 -37.91 12.94 -1.87
N PHE A 613 -38.30 12.06 -2.80
CA PHE A 613 -37.98 12.23 -4.22
C PHE A 613 -38.74 13.41 -4.86
N ILE A 614 -40.07 13.46 -4.76
CA ILE A 614 -40.86 14.51 -5.43
C ILE A 614 -40.52 15.92 -4.91
N PRO A 615 -40.47 16.18 -3.58
CA PRO A 615 -40.16 17.52 -3.10
C PRO A 615 -38.72 17.91 -3.42
N GLY A 616 -37.77 16.96 -3.33
CA GLY A 616 -36.38 17.20 -3.69
C GLY A 616 -36.20 17.52 -5.18
N LEU A 617 -36.91 16.81 -6.06
CA LEU A 617 -36.89 17.06 -7.50
C LEU A 617 -37.48 18.43 -7.82
N ILE A 618 -38.65 18.77 -7.28
CA ILE A 618 -39.28 20.07 -7.55
C ILE A 618 -38.40 21.21 -7.05
N PHE A 619 -37.79 21.07 -5.87
CA PHE A 619 -36.87 22.06 -5.31
C PHE A 619 -35.64 22.30 -6.21
N MET A 620 -35.00 21.23 -6.69
CA MET A 620 -33.84 21.34 -7.61
C MET A 620 -34.24 21.93 -8.96
N GLN A 621 -35.36 21.48 -9.53
CA GLN A 621 -35.81 21.88 -10.88
C GLN A 621 -36.30 23.33 -10.91
N SER A 622 -36.98 23.80 -9.87
CA SER A 622 -37.52 25.16 -9.81
C SER A 622 -36.43 26.24 -9.73
N ILE A 623 -35.29 25.94 -9.10
CA ILE A 623 -34.18 26.89 -8.94
C ILE A 623 -33.13 26.69 -10.06
N PHE A 624 -32.49 25.52 -10.08
CA PHE A 624 -31.35 25.26 -10.96
C PHE A 624 -31.77 24.79 -12.35
N GLY A 625 -32.92 24.11 -12.46
CA GLY A 625 -33.53 23.82 -13.76
C GLY A 625 -33.93 25.11 -14.48
N TYR A 626 -34.53 26.06 -13.76
CA TYR A 626 -34.83 27.39 -14.30
C TYR A 626 -33.57 28.15 -14.73
N LEU A 627 -32.49 28.12 -13.93
CA LEU A 627 -31.21 28.72 -14.30
C LEU A 627 -30.65 28.12 -15.60
N THR A 628 -30.65 26.79 -15.71
CA THR A 628 -30.13 26.07 -16.88
C THR A 628 -30.97 26.37 -18.12
N TRP A 629 -32.29 26.37 -17.98
CA TRP A 629 -33.20 26.78 -19.04
C TRP A 629 -32.97 28.23 -19.48
N ALA A 630 -32.76 29.15 -18.54
CA ALA A 630 -32.49 30.56 -18.84
C ALA A 630 -31.15 30.74 -19.59
N ILE A 631 -30.13 29.93 -19.31
CA ILE A 631 -28.86 29.90 -20.07
C ILE A 631 -29.13 29.52 -21.53
N ILE A 632 -29.82 28.40 -21.77
CA ILE A 632 -30.13 27.90 -23.12
C ILE A 632 -31.01 28.90 -23.88
N TYR A 633 -32.01 29.47 -23.20
CA TYR A 633 -32.91 30.46 -23.78
C TYR A 633 -32.15 31.74 -24.16
N LYS A 634 -31.24 32.21 -23.30
CA LYS A 634 -30.38 33.36 -23.61
C LYS A 634 -29.52 33.13 -24.85
N TRP A 635 -29.01 31.91 -25.06
CA TRP A 635 -28.25 31.54 -26.26
C TRP A 635 -29.12 31.40 -27.52
N SER A 636 -30.40 31.10 -27.37
CA SER A 636 -31.33 30.89 -28.49
C SER A 636 -31.88 32.21 -29.08
N LYS A 637 -31.68 33.35 -28.39
CA LYS A 637 -32.19 34.66 -28.79
C LYS A 637 -31.10 35.58 -29.30
N ASP A 638 -31.40 36.31 -30.37
CA ASP A 638 -30.52 37.34 -30.93
C ASP A 638 -30.90 38.72 -30.39
N TRP A 639 -30.19 39.15 -29.35
CA TRP A 639 -30.47 40.38 -28.62
C TRP A 639 -30.19 41.66 -29.42
N VAL A 640 -29.24 41.59 -30.36
CA VAL A 640 -28.84 42.74 -31.19
C VAL A 640 -29.89 43.01 -32.26
N LYS A 641 -30.41 41.95 -32.89
CA LYS A 641 -31.49 42.06 -33.88
C LYS A 641 -32.82 42.50 -33.27
N ASP A 642 -33.10 42.07 -32.04
CA ASP A 642 -34.33 42.40 -31.31
C ASP A 642 -34.26 43.75 -30.56
N GLU A 643 -33.16 44.49 -30.66
CA GLU A 643 -32.89 45.78 -29.98
C GLU A 643 -33.15 45.75 -28.46
N LYS A 644 -32.82 44.64 -27.80
CA LYS A 644 -32.99 44.47 -26.34
C LYS A 644 -31.66 44.29 -25.63
N VAL A 645 -31.58 44.83 -24.41
CA VAL A 645 -30.44 44.60 -23.51
C VAL A 645 -30.45 43.14 -23.03
N ALA A 646 -29.28 42.50 -23.01
CA ALA A 646 -29.13 41.09 -22.66
C ALA A 646 -28.98 40.91 -21.13
N PRO A 647 -29.93 40.26 -20.44
CA PRO A 647 -29.98 40.22 -18.98
C PRO A 647 -28.84 39.45 -18.33
N GLY A 648 -28.37 39.96 -17.18
CA GLY A 648 -27.46 39.27 -16.28
C GLY A 648 -28.13 38.13 -15.54
N LEU A 649 -27.80 36.87 -15.88
CA LEU A 649 -28.43 35.68 -15.30
C LEU A 649 -28.16 35.52 -13.80
N LEU A 650 -26.99 35.98 -13.32
CA LEU A 650 -26.62 35.95 -11.91
C LEU A 650 -27.49 36.92 -11.09
N ASN A 651 -27.59 38.18 -11.53
CA ASN A 651 -28.44 39.18 -10.88
C ASN A 651 -29.92 38.77 -10.92
N MET A 652 -30.36 38.18 -12.03
CA MET A 652 -31.71 37.61 -12.13
C MET A 652 -31.95 36.54 -11.05
N LEU A 653 -30.99 35.64 -10.82
CA LEU A 653 -31.12 34.58 -9.80
C LEU A 653 -31.08 35.15 -8.37
N ILE A 654 -30.23 36.15 -8.10
CA ILE A 654 -30.20 36.82 -6.80
C ILE A 654 -31.52 37.55 -6.54
N ASN A 655 -31.98 38.35 -7.49
CA ASN A 655 -33.22 39.14 -7.36
C ASN A 655 -34.45 38.23 -7.25
N MET A 656 -34.41 37.02 -7.82
CA MET A 656 -35.46 36.02 -7.63
C MET A 656 -35.71 35.67 -6.14
N PHE A 657 -34.66 35.65 -5.31
CA PHE A 657 -34.78 35.38 -3.88
C PHE A 657 -34.89 36.64 -3.02
N LEU A 658 -34.16 37.70 -3.35
CA LEU A 658 -34.10 38.92 -2.53
C LEU A 658 -35.26 39.90 -2.79
N ALA A 659 -35.76 39.99 -4.03
CA ALA A 659 -36.77 40.95 -4.45
C ALA A 659 -37.77 40.28 -5.43
N PRO A 660 -38.63 39.37 -4.95
CA PRO A 660 -39.53 38.61 -5.81
C PRO A 660 -40.50 39.53 -6.56
N GLY A 661 -40.54 39.38 -7.90
CA GLY A 661 -41.44 40.13 -8.78
C GLY A 661 -40.83 41.38 -9.42
N VAL A 662 -39.63 41.81 -9.02
CA VAL A 662 -38.89 42.90 -9.69
C VAL A 662 -37.98 42.32 -10.75
N VAL A 663 -38.22 42.67 -12.01
CA VAL A 663 -37.40 42.23 -13.15
C VAL A 663 -36.90 43.48 -13.87
N ASP A 664 -35.63 43.82 -13.67
CA ASP A 664 -35.00 44.99 -14.28
C ASP A 664 -34.91 44.84 -15.81
N GLU A 665 -34.59 43.63 -16.28
CA GLU A 665 -34.45 43.30 -17.70
C GLU A 665 -35.23 42.01 -18.03
N PRO A 666 -36.36 42.09 -18.77
CA PRO A 666 -37.21 40.93 -19.02
C PRO A 666 -36.60 39.98 -20.06
N LEU A 667 -36.32 38.75 -19.64
CA LEU A 667 -35.85 37.64 -20.48
C LEU A 667 -36.97 37.14 -21.41
N PHE A 668 -38.18 36.93 -20.87
CA PHE A 668 -39.36 36.49 -21.62
C PHE A 668 -40.65 37.11 -21.06
N ARG A 669 -41.72 37.07 -21.85
CA ARG A 669 -43.03 37.61 -21.43
C ARG A 669 -43.61 36.76 -20.30
N GLY A 670 -43.92 37.39 -19.16
CA GLY A 670 -44.48 36.69 -17.98
C GLY A 670 -43.45 36.22 -16.94
N GLN A 671 -42.19 36.65 -17.05
CA GLN A 671 -41.11 36.25 -16.14
C GLN A 671 -41.40 36.49 -14.65
N ALA A 672 -41.90 37.68 -14.30
CA ALA A 672 -42.16 38.03 -12.90
C ALA A 672 -43.17 37.07 -12.23
N PHE A 673 -44.23 36.70 -12.95
CA PHE A 673 -45.23 35.74 -12.46
C PHE A 673 -44.65 34.34 -12.29
N LEU A 674 -43.86 33.87 -13.27
CA LEU A 674 -43.27 32.53 -13.22
C LEU A 674 -42.22 32.39 -12.11
N GLN A 675 -41.40 33.42 -11.87
CA GLN A 675 -40.41 33.43 -10.79
C GLN A 675 -41.07 33.31 -9.42
N VAL A 676 -42.18 34.01 -9.19
CA VAL A 676 -42.95 33.90 -7.94
C VAL A 676 -43.53 32.48 -7.77
N ILE A 677 -44.03 31.86 -8.84
CA ILE A 677 -44.51 30.47 -8.80
C ILE A 677 -43.38 29.50 -8.41
N PHE A 678 -42.21 29.61 -9.04
CA PHE A 678 -41.09 28.72 -8.74
C PHE A 678 -40.55 28.93 -7.32
N LEU A 679 -40.49 30.16 -6.84
CA LEU A 679 -40.10 30.47 -5.46
C LEU A 679 -41.10 29.87 -4.45
N LEU A 680 -42.41 30.04 -4.69
CA LEU A 680 -43.45 29.46 -3.84
C LEU A 680 -43.39 27.92 -3.86
N ALA A 681 -43.19 27.32 -5.03
CA ALA A 681 -43.02 25.87 -5.15
C ALA A 681 -41.81 25.37 -4.36
N ALA A 682 -40.66 26.05 -4.45
CA ALA A 682 -39.47 25.72 -3.68
C ALA A 682 -39.71 25.83 -2.16
N LEU A 683 -40.36 26.91 -1.71
CA LEU A 683 -40.65 27.14 -0.29
C LEU A 683 -41.64 26.13 0.29
N VAL A 684 -42.63 25.68 -0.47
CA VAL A 684 -43.59 24.64 -0.04
C VAL A 684 -42.92 23.27 0.04
N CYS A 685 -41.91 23.00 -0.76
CA CYS A 685 -41.20 21.72 -0.74
C CYS A 685 -40.41 21.49 0.56
N VAL A 686 -39.92 22.54 1.23
CA VAL A 686 -39.15 22.41 2.48
C VAL A 686 -39.99 21.80 3.63
N PRO A 687 -41.15 22.36 4.02
CA PRO A 687 -41.98 21.75 5.06
C PRO A 687 -42.58 20.41 4.60
N TRP A 688 -42.82 20.23 3.30
CA TRP A 688 -43.31 18.97 2.76
C TRP A 688 -42.28 17.83 2.93
N LEU A 689 -41.02 18.08 2.59
CA LEU A 689 -39.92 17.11 2.74
C LEU A 689 -39.65 16.78 4.22
N LEU A 690 -39.79 17.77 5.11
CA LEU A 690 -39.53 17.59 6.54
C LEU A 690 -40.65 16.81 7.27
N LEU A 691 -41.92 17.11 6.97
CA LEU A 691 -43.05 16.59 7.77
C LEU A 691 -43.67 15.31 7.22
N TYR A 692 -43.58 15.05 5.91
CA TYR A 692 -44.35 13.96 5.29
C TYR A 692 -43.92 12.58 5.77
N LYS A 693 -42.62 12.26 5.69
CA LYS A 693 -42.10 10.92 6.04
C LYS A 693 -42.32 10.56 7.51
N PRO A 694 -41.97 11.40 8.50
CA PRO A 694 -42.19 11.07 9.91
C PRO A 694 -43.67 10.91 10.27
N LEU A 695 -44.54 11.77 9.74
CA LEU A 695 -45.99 11.68 10.01
C LEU A 695 -46.62 10.45 9.34
N ALA A 696 -46.20 10.08 8.14
CA ALA A 696 -46.66 8.89 7.46
C ALA A 696 -46.25 7.60 8.20
N LEU A 697 -44.98 7.51 8.64
CA LEU A 697 -44.49 6.37 9.42
C LEU A 697 -45.21 6.25 10.77
N ARG A 698 -45.43 7.37 11.47
CA ARG A 698 -46.23 7.38 12.70
C ARG A 698 -47.66 6.91 12.48
N ALA A 699 -48.29 7.30 11.37
CA ALA A 699 -49.64 6.86 11.04
C ALA A 699 -49.69 5.35 10.72
N GLN A 700 -48.66 4.79 10.08
CA GLN A 700 -48.55 3.35 9.83
C GLN A 700 -48.35 2.54 11.10
N ASN A 701 -47.44 2.96 11.99
CA ASN A 701 -47.25 2.27 13.28
C ASN A 701 -48.51 2.28 14.14
N LYS A 702 -49.27 3.39 14.15
CA LYS A 702 -50.57 3.41 14.82
C LYS A 702 -51.58 2.42 14.24
N ARG A 703 -51.52 2.16 12.92
CA ARG A 703 -52.39 1.17 12.26
C ARG A 703 -51.95 -0.26 12.56
N ALA A 704 -50.65 -0.57 12.49
CA ALA A 704 -50.10 -1.87 12.86
C ALA A 704 -50.43 -2.24 14.32
N LEU A 705 -50.26 -1.26 15.23
CA LEU A 705 -50.62 -1.44 16.64
C LEU A 705 -52.13 -1.70 16.83
N SER A 706 -52.98 -1.05 16.03
CA SER A 706 -54.43 -1.30 16.07
C SER A 706 -54.85 -2.66 15.50
N GLN A 707 -53.99 -3.29 14.68
CA GLN A 707 -54.19 -4.64 14.14
C GLN A 707 -53.60 -5.74 15.06
N GLY A 708 -52.97 -5.37 16.16
CA GLY A 708 -52.44 -6.29 17.17
C GLY A 708 -50.95 -6.66 17.02
N TYR A 709 -50.22 -6.04 16.09
CA TYR A 709 -48.77 -6.23 15.93
C TYR A 709 -47.98 -5.24 16.81
N GLN A 710 -46.81 -5.65 17.33
CA GLN A 710 -45.97 -4.77 18.15
C GLN A 710 -45.22 -3.74 17.28
N SER A 711 -44.93 -4.07 16.02
CA SER A 711 -44.28 -3.17 15.06
C SER A 711 -44.72 -3.41 13.61
N VAL A 712 -44.49 -2.43 12.72
CA VAL A 712 -44.72 -2.59 11.27
C VAL A 712 -43.81 -3.67 10.65
N ASN A 713 -42.60 -3.86 11.20
CA ASN A 713 -41.68 -4.91 10.73
C ASN A 713 -42.23 -6.30 11.04
N GLU A 714 -42.81 -6.50 12.22
CA GLU A 714 -43.44 -7.77 12.61
C GLU A 714 -44.67 -8.09 11.76
N GLN A 715 -45.45 -7.07 11.37
CA GLN A 715 -46.56 -7.23 10.43
C GLN A 715 -46.06 -7.71 9.05
N ALA A 716 -45.04 -7.06 8.49
CA ALA A 716 -44.49 -7.42 7.19
C ALA A 716 -43.89 -8.84 7.19
N VAL A 717 -43.20 -9.21 8.28
CA VAL A 717 -42.65 -10.56 8.47
C VAL A 717 -43.78 -11.60 8.50
N ASN A 718 -44.83 -11.39 9.30
CA ASN A 718 -45.94 -12.33 9.41
C ASN A 718 -46.73 -12.47 8.09
N GLU A 719 -46.95 -11.38 7.36
CA GLU A 719 -47.57 -11.43 6.02
C GLU A 719 -46.70 -12.21 5.02
N SER A 720 -45.37 -12.00 5.04
CA SER A 720 -44.44 -12.72 4.15
C SER A 720 -44.38 -14.23 4.43
N ILE A 721 -44.48 -14.64 5.69
CA ILE A 721 -44.52 -16.05 6.10
C ILE A 721 -45.81 -16.70 5.58
N LEU A 722 -46.95 -16.03 5.73
CA LEU A 722 -48.25 -16.51 5.28
C LEU A 722 -48.31 -16.68 3.74
N GLU A 723 -47.81 -15.69 3.00
CA GLU A 723 -47.78 -15.72 1.53
C GLU A 723 -46.86 -16.83 0.99
N PHE A 724 -45.78 -17.16 1.70
CA PHE A 724 -44.89 -18.24 1.30
C PHE A 724 -45.40 -19.63 1.69
N GLN A 725 -46.07 -19.78 2.84
CA GLN A 725 -46.75 -21.02 3.21
C GLN A 725 -47.85 -21.40 2.20
N GLU A 726 -48.55 -20.42 1.64
CA GLU A 726 -49.53 -20.67 0.57
C GLU A 726 -48.86 -21.12 -0.74
N ASN A 727 -47.65 -20.64 -1.05
CA ASN A 727 -46.95 -20.94 -2.30
C ASN A 727 -46.12 -22.24 -2.27
N ALA A 728 -45.64 -22.70 -1.11
CA ALA A 728 -44.61 -23.74 -1.03
C ALA A 728 -45.11 -25.20 -0.96
N GLY A 729 -46.39 -25.47 -0.66
CA GLY A 729 -46.85 -26.84 -0.40
C GLY A 729 -46.14 -27.50 0.80
N ASP A 730 -46.25 -28.84 0.93
CA ASP A 730 -45.88 -29.66 2.12
C ASP A 730 -44.36 -29.78 2.43
N GLY A 731 -43.54 -28.84 1.96
CA GLY A 731 -42.10 -28.80 2.24
C GLY A 731 -41.78 -28.13 3.58
N VAL A 732 -41.02 -28.82 4.44
CA VAL A 732 -40.54 -28.25 5.72
C VAL A 732 -39.45 -27.20 5.44
N ILE A 733 -39.80 -25.92 5.58
CA ILE A 733 -38.86 -24.80 5.51
C ILE A 733 -38.43 -24.44 6.94
N VAL A 734 -37.14 -24.47 7.21
CA VAL A 734 -36.56 -23.99 8.48
C VAL A 734 -36.42 -22.47 8.37
N THR A 735 -37.13 -21.74 9.21
CA THR A 735 -37.06 -20.27 9.30
C THR A 735 -36.16 -19.87 10.47
N ASP A 736 -35.03 -19.22 10.19
CA ASP A 736 -34.16 -18.66 11.22
C ASP A 736 -34.57 -17.21 11.50
N TYR A 737 -35.62 -17.05 12.31
CA TYR A 737 -36.02 -15.77 12.91
C TYR A 737 -35.52 -15.71 14.35
N HIS A 738 -34.20 -15.68 14.55
CA HIS A 738 -33.66 -15.26 15.84
C HIS A 738 -33.89 -13.76 16.02
N GLY A 739 -34.61 -13.39 17.10
CA GLY A 739 -34.97 -12.02 17.48
C GLY A 739 -33.77 -11.18 17.94
N GLU A 740 -32.79 -10.99 17.07
CA GLU A 740 -31.77 -9.96 17.25
C GLU A 740 -32.40 -8.61 16.89
N HIS A 741 -32.74 -7.85 17.93
CA HIS A 741 -33.09 -6.42 17.91
C HIS A 741 -34.09 -6.00 16.82
N SER A 742 -35.38 -6.25 17.06
CA SER A 742 -36.40 -5.34 16.55
C SER A 742 -36.20 -4.00 17.25
N ASP A 743 -35.40 -3.10 16.66
CA ASP A 743 -35.29 -1.72 17.14
C ASP A 743 -36.71 -1.18 17.32
N GLU A 744 -37.10 -0.86 18.56
CA GLU A 744 -38.36 -0.20 18.83
C GLU A 744 -38.40 1.05 17.94
N PHE A 745 -39.52 1.25 17.25
CA PHE A 745 -39.68 2.42 16.40
C PHE A 745 -39.61 3.69 17.26
N ASP A 746 -38.45 4.36 17.27
CA ASP A 746 -38.33 5.67 17.89
C ASP A 746 -38.72 6.76 16.90
N PHE A 747 -39.84 7.40 17.20
CA PHE A 747 -40.29 8.56 16.44
C PHE A 747 -39.31 9.74 16.54
N GLY A 748 -38.61 9.86 17.67
CA GLY A 748 -37.61 10.91 17.90
C GLY A 748 -36.48 10.83 16.88
N ASP A 749 -35.88 9.65 16.75
CA ASP A 749 -34.78 9.40 15.81
C ASP A 749 -35.18 9.65 14.35
N VAL A 750 -36.36 9.19 13.94
CA VAL A 750 -36.87 9.42 12.58
C VAL A 750 -37.05 10.92 12.28
N VAL A 751 -37.55 11.70 13.24
CA VAL A 751 -37.71 13.15 13.06
C VAL A 751 -36.35 13.84 13.00
N ILE A 752 -35.41 13.51 13.90
CA ILE A 752 -34.07 14.11 13.91
C ILE A 752 -33.35 13.81 12.60
N HIS A 753 -33.34 12.54 12.17
CA HIS A 753 -32.74 12.13 10.92
C HIS A 753 -33.35 12.87 9.72
N GLN A 754 -34.68 13.01 9.66
CA GLN A 754 -35.33 13.72 8.55
C GLN A 754 -35.04 15.23 8.57
N VAL A 755 -34.93 15.86 9.74
CA VAL A 755 -34.55 17.28 9.85
C VAL A 755 -33.14 17.49 9.30
N ILE A 756 -32.19 16.63 9.67
CA ILE A 756 -30.82 16.66 9.15
C ILE A 756 -30.83 16.50 7.63
N HIS A 757 -31.50 15.46 7.12
CA HIS A 757 -31.61 15.19 5.69
C HIS A 757 -32.21 16.38 4.92
N THR A 758 -33.22 17.06 5.47
CA THR A 758 -33.84 18.23 4.83
C THR A 758 -32.86 19.39 4.71
N ILE A 759 -32.18 19.73 5.81
CA ILE A 759 -31.22 20.85 5.85
C ILE A 759 -30.04 20.56 4.92
N GLU A 760 -29.51 19.34 5.02
CA GLU A 760 -28.39 18.89 4.20
C GLU A 760 -28.76 18.90 2.72
N PHE A 761 -29.91 18.33 2.32
CA PHE A 761 -30.32 18.28 0.92
C PHE A 761 -30.45 19.69 0.31
N CYS A 762 -31.10 20.62 1.02
CA CYS A 762 -31.29 22.00 0.54
C CYS A 762 -29.96 22.76 0.40
N LEU A 763 -29.05 22.64 1.38
CA LEU A 763 -27.73 23.28 1.31
C LEU A 763 -26.84 22.63 0.24
N ASN A 764 -26.86 21.30 0.15
CA ASN A 764 -26.09 20.54 -0.83
C ASN A 764 -26.53 20.84 -2.26
N SER A 765 -27.82 21.09 -2.54
CA SER A 765 -28.25 21.52 -3.88
C SER A 765 -27.56 22.80 -4.36
N ILE A 766 -27.35 23.78 -3.47
CA ILE A 766 -26.64 25.03 -3.80
C ILE A 766 -25.13 24.78 -3.87
N SER A 767 -24.58 24.14 -2.83
CA SER A 767 -23.14 23.86 -2.71
C SER A 767 -22.63 23.01 -3.88
N HIS A 768 -23.35 21.94 -4.24
CA HIS A 768 -22.94 21.01 -5.31
C HIS A 768 -23.01 21.68 -6.68
N THR A 769 -24.03 22.51 -6.95
CA THR A 769 -24.10 23.25 -8.22
C THR A 769 -22.92 24.22 -8.38
N ALA A 770 -22.59 24.98 -7.32
CA ALA A 770 -21.45 25.89 -7.33
C ALA A 770 -20.12 25.12 -7.46
N SER A 771 -20.04 23.94 -6.86
CA SER A 771 -18.88 23.07 -6.89
C SER A 771 -18.47 22.62 -8.31
N TYR A 772 -19.44 22.44 -9.23
CA TYR A 772 -19.15 22.11 -10.63
C TYR A 772 -18.38 23.22 -11.37
N LEU A 773 -18.28 24.44 -10.84
CA LEU A 773 -17.43 25.50 -11.40
C LEU A 773 -15.94 25.09 -11.46
N ARG A 774 -15.52 24.08 -10.70
CA ARG A 774 -14.18 23.45 -10.81
C ARG A 774 -13.89 22.96 -12.24
N LEU A 775 -14.88 22.45 -12.96
CA LEU A 775 -14.73 22.03 -14.36
C LEU A 775 -14.20 23.17 -15.23
N TRP A 776 -14.72 24.38 -15.01
CA TRP A 776 -14.26 25.58 -15.71
C TRP A 776 -12.88 26.03 -15.22
N ALA A 777 -12.68 26.13 -13.90
CA ALA A 777 -11.44 26.66 -13.32
C ALA A 777 -10.20 25.85 -13.77
N LEU A 778 -10.27 24.51 -13.70
CA LEU A 778 -9.16 23.65 -14.13
C LEU A 778 -8.96 23.69 -15.64
N SER A 779 -10.04 23.70 -16.41
CA SER A 779 -9.97 23.81 -17.88
C SER A 779 -9.37 25.14 -18.35
N LEU A 780 -9.55 26.22 -17.59
CA LEU A 780 -8.92 27.50 -17.86
C LEU A 780 -7.44 27.48 -17.46
N ALA A 781 -7.12 26.95 -16.27
CA ALA A 781 -5.74 26.84 -15.80
C ALA A 781 -4.87 26.03 -16.76
N HIS A 782 -5.35 24.84 -17.19
CA HIS A 782 -4.67 23.97 -18.13
C HIS A 782 -4.37 24.68 -19.47
N ALA A 783 -5.38 25.34 -20.06
CA ALA A 783 -5.22 26.07 -21.31
C ALA A 783 -4.23 27.25 -21.19
N GLN A 784 -4.26 27.99 -20.07
CA GLN A 784 -3.33 29.09 -19.83
C GLN A 784 -1.90 28.61 -19.61
N LEU A 785 -1.70 27.55 -18.81
CA LEU A 785 -0.38 26.99 -18.57
C LEU A 785 0.22 26.39 -19.84
N SER A 786 -0.58 25.72 -20.67
CA SER A 786 -0.17 25.25 -22.00
C SER A 786 0.29 26.40 -22.91
N SER A 787 -0.47 27.50 -22.96
CA SER A 787 -0.12 28.69 -23.76
C SER A 787 1.13 29.42 -23.27
N VAL A 788 1.29 29.57 -21.96
CA VAL A 788 2.49 30.16 -21.36
C VAL A 788 3.71 29.27 -21.59
N LEU A 789 3.57 27.95 -21.45
CA LEU A 789 4.66 27.01 -21.70
C LEU A 789 5.11 27.07 -23.17
N TRP A 790 4.18 27.11 -24.12
CA TRP A 790 4.48 27.24 -25.55
C TRP A 790 5.22 28.55 -25.87
N SER A 791 4.70 29.67 -25.38
CA SER A 791 5.29 31.00 -25.63
C SER A 791 6.67 31.18 -24.99
N MET A 792 6.92 30.58 -23.81
CA MET A 792 8.22 30.67 -23.16
C MET A 792 9.28 29.73 -23.75
N THR A 793 8.88 28.63 -24.39
CA THR A 793 9.82 27.60 -24.88
C THR A 793 9.96 27.61 -26.40
N ILE A 794 9.00 27.03 -27.13
CA ILE A 794 9.06 26.81 -28.58
C ILE A 794 8.99 28.12 -29.35
N ALA A 795 8.19 29.10 -28.92
CA ALA A 795 8.09 30.37 -29.64
C ALA A 795 9.45 31.10 -29.70
N ASN A 796 10.29 30.98 -28.66
CA ASN A 796 11.65 31.54 -28.63
C ASN A 796 12.65 30.80 -29.56
N ALA A 797 12.29 29.61 -30.02
CA ALA A 797 13.08 28.83 -30.97
C ALA A 797 12.85 29.28 -32.42
N PHE A 798 11.67 29.86 -32.72
CA PHE A 798 11.33 30.32 -34.07
C PHE A 798 11.94 31.71 -34.35
N SER A 799 13.09 31.73 -35.04
CA SER A 799 13.72 32.96 -35.54
C SER A 799 14.07 32.82 -37.01
N SER A 800 13.59 33.77 -37.83
CA SER A 800 13.86 33.81 -39.28
C SER A 800 15.25 34.34 -39.63
N LYS A 801 16.03 34.83 -38.66
CA LYS A 801 17.30 35.54 -38.92
C LYS A 801 18.45 34.62 -39.36
N ASN A 802 18.47 33.35 -38.93
CA ASN A 802 19.60 32.42 -39.15
C ASN A 802 19.14 31.05 -39.67
N SER A 803 18.40 31.02 -40.78
CA SER A 803 17.93 29.76 -41.39
C SER A 803 19.11 28.85 -41.77
N GLY A 804 19.21 27.67 -41.15
CA GLY A 804 20.19 26.63 -41.51
C GLY A 804 21.50 26.62 -40.70
N SER A 805 21.68 27.52 -39.72
CA SER A 805 22.85 27.46 -38.84
C SER A 805 22.76 26.24 -37.88
N PRO A 806 23.83 25.44 -37.71
CA PRO A 806 23.84 24.32 -36.75
C PRO A 806 23.44 24.73 -35.34
N LEU A 807 23.81 25.96 -34.92
CA LEU A 807 23.42 26.54 -33.64
C LEU A 807 21.91 26.78 -33.52
N ALA A 808 21.26 27.21 -34.60
CA ALA A 808 19.81 27.43 -34.61
C ALA A 808 19.05 26.09 -34.54
N VAL A 809 19.53 25.07 -35.25
CA VAL A 809 18.97 23.71 -35.19
C VAL A 809 19.17 23.10 -33.80
N ALA A 810 20.38 23.21 -33.23
CA ALA A 810 20.65 22.74 -31.87
C ALA A 810 19.77 23.44 -30.82
N LYS A 811 19.54 24.76 -30.98
CA LYS A 811 18.63 25.52 -30.12
C LYS A 811 17.19 24.99 -30.21
N VAL A 812 16.69 24.69 -31.41
CA VAL A 812 15.34 24.12 -31.60
C VAL A 812 15.23 22.74 -30.96
N VAL A 813 16.20 21.86 -31.16
CA VAL A 813 16.20 20.51 -30.57
C VAL A 813 16.19 20.57 -29.04
N PHE A 814 17.04 21.43 -28.45
CA PHE A 814 17.10 21.58 -27.00
C PHE A 814 15.78 22.15 -26.42
N LEU A 815 15.26 23.23 -27.01
CA LEU A 815 14.01 23.85 -26.53
C LEU A 815 12.79 22.95 -26.75
N PHE A 816 12.76 22.16 -27.83
CA PHE A 816 11.72 21.15 -28.04
C PHE A 816 11.81 20.03 -27.00
N GLY A 817 13.01 19.51 -26.73
CA GLY A 817 13.22 18.50 -25.69
C GLY A 817 12.77 19.00 -24.31
N MET A 818 13.14 20.23 -23.97
CA MET A 818 12.69 20.88 -22.73
C MET A 818 11.17 21.06 -22.68
N TRP A 819 10.56 21.57 -23.75
CA TRP A 819 9.10 21.71 -23.85
C TRP A 819 8.38 20.37 -23.69
N PHE A 820 8.85 19.33 -24.38
CA PHE A 820 8.22 18.01 -24.34
C PHE A 820 8.29 17.38 -22.94
N VAL A 821 9.45 17.44 -22.28
CA VAL A 821 9.60 16.91 -20.91
C VAL A 821 8.71 17.67 -19.92
N LEU A 822 8.69 19.00 -19.98
CA LEU A 822 7.81 19.80 -19.10
C LEU A 822 6.33 19.53 -19.38
N THR A 823 5.97 19.36 -20.65
CA THR A 823 4.61 19.04 -21.06
C THR A 823 4.17 17.68 -20.50
N VAL A 824 4.99 16.63 -20.65
CA VAL A 824 4.65 15.29 -20.15
C VAL A 824 4.60 15.26 -18.62
N CYS A 825 5.61 15.81 -17.94
CA CYS A 825 5.68 15.72 -16.47
C CYS A 825 4.65 16.61 -15.78
N ILE A 826 4.53 17.88 -16.19
CA ILE A 826 3.69 18.86 -15.50
C ILE A 826 2.26 18.80 -16.03
N LEU A 827 2.09 19.01 -17.34
CA LEU A 827 0.74 19.12 -17.92
C LEU A 827 0.05 17.76 -18.02
N VAL A 828 0.74 16.68 -18.39
CA VAL A 828 0.07 15.36 -18.51
C VAL A 828 -0.01 14.63 -17.17
N MET A 829 1.11 14.42 -16.48
CA MET A 829 1.10 13.61 -15.24
C MET A 829 0.51 14.37 -14.04
N MET A 830 1.06 15.53 -13.68
CA MET A 830 0.61 16.24 -12.46
C MET A 830 -0.79 16.84 -12.61
N GLU A 831 -1.06 17.58 -13.68
CA GLU A 831 -2.41 18.13 -13.89
C GLU A 831 -3.44 17.06 -14.26
N GLY A 832 -3.06 16.04 -15.03
CA GLY A 832 -3.95 14.90 -15.30
C GLY A 832 -4.38 14.19 -14.02
N THR A 833 -3.46 13.95 -13.08
CA THR A 833 -3.81 13.35 -11.79
C THR A 833 -4.73 14.27 -10.97
N SER A 834 -4.48 15.58 -10.97
CA SER A 834 -5.34 16.56 -10.30
C SER A 834 -6.76 16.56 -10.87
N ALA A 835 -6.89 16.63 -12.20
CA ALA A 835 -8.18 16.59 -12.89
C ALA A 835 -8.92 15.26 -12.64
N MET A 836 -8.19 14.14 -12.57
CA MET A 836 -8.74 12.83 -12.24
C MET A 836 -9.36 12.81 -10.83
N LEU A 837 -8.64 13.31 -9.81
CA LEU A 837 -9.16 13.40 -8.44
C LEU A 837 -10.34 14.35 -8.31
N HIS A 838 -10.35 15.46 -9.05
CA HIS A 838 -11.50 16.36 -9.07
C HIS A 838 -12.72 15.74 -9.76
N SER A 839 -12.53 14.98 -10.84
CA SER A 839 -13.61 14.17 -11.45
C SER A 839 -14.13 13.12 -10.48
N LEU A 840 -13.24 12.44 -9.75
CA LEU A 840 -13.60 11.44 -8.73
C LEU A 840 -14.48 12.04 -7.63
N ARG A 841 -14.08 13.20 -7.11
CA ARG A 841 -14.86 13.94 -6.12
C ARG A 841 -16.27 14.25 -6.62
N LEU A 842 -16.42 14.72 -7.86
CA LEU A 842 -17.73 15.01 -8.47
C LEU A 842 -18.67 13.78 -8.54
N HIS A 843 -18.12 12.57 -8.50
CA HIS A 843 -18.91 11.34 -8.43
C HIS A 843 -19.22 10.97 -6.99
N TRP A 844 -18.22 10.90 -6.12
CA TRP A 844 -18.38 10.49 -4.72
C TRP A 844 -19.25 11.44 -3.91
N VAL A 845 -19.03 12.76 -4.01
CA VAL A 845 -19.74 13.72 -3.17
C VAL A 845 -20.98 14.25 -3.89
N GLU A 846 -20.85 14.73 -5.12
CA GLU A 846 -21.96 15.43 -5.78
C GLU A 846 -23.02 14.49 -6.39
N ALA A 847 -22.63 13.34 -6.93
CA ALA A 847 -23.55 12.39 -7.59
C ALA A 847 -24.06 11.29 -6.65
N MET A 848 -23.16 10.57 -5.96
CA MET A 848 -23.53 9.43 -5.11
C MET A 848 -24.37 9.85 -3.91
N SER A 849 -24.14 11.02 -3.30
CA SER A 849 -24.97 11.53 -2.19
C SER A 849 -26.47 11.69 -2.52
N LYS A 850 -26.88 11.59 -3.79
CA LYS A 850 -28.29 11.73 -4.21
C LYS A 850 -29.07 10.42 -4.25
N PHE A 851 -28.40 9.27 -4.31
CA PHE A 851 -29.07 7.97 -4.45
C PHE A 851 -28.38 6.80 -3.75
N PHE A 852 -27.10 6.94 -3.41
CA PHE A 852 -26.25 5.90 -2.84
C PHE A 852 -26.38 5.89 -1.31
N GLU A 853 -26.82 4.78 -0.74
CA GLU A 853 -26.95 4.59 0.71
C GLU A 853 -25.63 4.12 1.33
N GLY A 854 -24.92 3.18 0.68
CA GLY A 854 -23.52 2.85 1.01
C GLY A 854 -23.28 2.06 2.30
N GLU A 855 -24.31 1.48 2.91
CA GLU A 855 -24.20 0.67 4.15
C GLU A 855 -24.05 -0.85 3.90
N GLY A 856 -23.65 -1.25 2.68
CA GLY A 856 -23.46 -2.66 2.34
C GLY A 856 -22.14 -3.23 2.86
N TYR A 857 -22.01 -4.56 2.82
CA TYR A 857 -20.75 -5.25 3.02
C TYR A 857 -20.41 -6.10 1.77
N PRO A 858 -19.11 -6.22 1.42
CA PRO A 858 -18.69 -6.88 0.20
C PRO A 858 -18.86 -8.40 0.30
N TYR A 859 -19.12 -9.03 -0.83
CA TYR A 859 -19.10 -10.48 -0.96
C TYR A 859 -17.66 -10.98 -1.09
N GLU A 860 -17.14 -11.54 -0.01
CA GLU A 860 -15.81 -12.15 0.06
C GLU A 860 -15.95 -13.67 0.19
N PRO A 861 -16.04 -14.42 -0.92
CA PRO A 861 -16.17 -15.86 -0.86
C PRO A 861 -14.87 -16.51 -0.38
N PHE A 862 -15.02 -17.64 0.32
CA PHE A 862 -13.90 -18.47 0.69
C PHE A 862 -13.26 -19.09 -0.55
N THR A 863 -12.08 -18.61 -0.95
CA THR A 863 -11.34 -19.14 -2.10
C THR A 863 -9.83 -19.19 -1.88
N PHE A 864 -9.18 -20.18 -2.48
CA PHE A 864 -7.72 -20.30 -2.49
C PHE A 864 -7.02 -19.39 -3.52
N LYS A 865 -7.76 -18.76 -4.44
CA LYS A 865 -7.14 -17.94 -5.51
C LYS A 865 -6.48 -16.66 -5.00
N HIS A 866 -6.85 -16.17 -3.82
CA HIS A 866 -6.33 -14.95 -3.21
C HIS A 866 -5.24 -15.20 -2.16
N LEU A 867 -4.70 -16.42 -2.05
CA LEU A 867 -3.64 -16.78 -1.08
C LEU A 867 -2.37 -15.91 -1.19
N ASP A 868 -2.11 -15.33 -2.36
CA ASP A 868 -0.95 -14.45 -2.61
C ASP A 868 -1.20 -12.99 -2.16
N GLN A 869 -2.45 -12.54 -2.01
CA GLN A 869 -2.79 -11.15 -1.65
C GLN A 869 -2.83 -10.89 -0.14
N LEU A 870 -2.76 -11.94 0.68
CA LEU A 870 -2.65 -11.86 2.14
C LEU A 870 -1.22 -11.48 2.60
N GLU A 871 -0.33 -11.09 1.68
CA GLU A 871 1.02 -10.58 1.96
C GLU A 871 1.04 -9.09 2.38
N GLY A 872 -0.13 -8.45 2.52
CA GLY A 872 -0.28 -7.04 2.92
C GLY A 872 -0.44 -6.82 4.41
#